data_AF-A0A2I0AQN2-F1
#
_entry.id   AF-A0A2I0AQN2-F1
#
_cell.length_a   1.000
_cell.length_b   1.000
_cell.length_c   1.000
_cell.angle_alpha   90.00
_cell.angle_beta   90.00
_cell.angle_gamma   90.00
#
_symmetry.space_group_name_H-M   'P 1'
#
loop_
_entity.id
_entity.type
_entity.pdbx_description
1 polymer ?
#
loop_
_entity_poly.entity_id
_entity_poly.type
_entity_poly.pdbx_seq_one_letter_code
_entity_poly.pdbx_strand_id
1 'polypeptide(L)'
;MSKRVLAVVKLLENEDNQTEESSPRNRFNPDHEFRQSIAKDSLPIAIGLQTGRRKVDEPSATPSPSKEIDGGPAAAGRSQGNRGRSGWVRVSGGDRLGLASALRGSSSAHRSPLPPPGAPLLPAQTLASAPRICVHGFGIWLGMGEVRSKKTPKLPIPGKRNVLITSALPYVNNVPHLGNIIGCVLSADVFARYCRLRGYNTIYICGTDEYGTATETKAMEENCTPKEICDKYHAIHSEVYKWFDISFDEFGRTSTPQQTEHPILFSDGDYTGFCAVFQLVDVFILTLEHTMQLYCETCKRFLADRLVEGTCPRLDCNYESARGDQCEKCGNLLNPTELLDPKCKVCRNPPQIRDTDHLFLELPLLRSKLEEFINQMSVAGGWSQNAVQATHAWLKEGLKPRCITRDLKWGVPVPHEKYKDKVFYVWFDAPIGYVSITACCTPEWEQWWKNPDQVELFQFMGKDNVPFHTVMFPSTLLGTGEKWTLLKTISVTEYLNYESGKFSKSKGIGVFGNDAKDTNIPSEVWRYYLLTNRPEVSDTLFTWADLQAKLNSELLSNLGNFINRVLSFIAKPSGSGYDSIIPDAPDAGSHLLTKTFAENISKLVEQYLDAMEKVKLKLGLKTAMSISSEGNSYLQESQFWKLYKDDPSSCCIVMKTSAGLVLLLACLLEPFMPSFSVEVLRQLNLPLETHLSLCDENGDIHKMKPLWDFLHSGHKIGKPEPLFRELKDDEVESLRQRYAGSQADRIGKSAVDTKRMAEQLQNTKISESNSKKQQAKATVNAKPKASEAEISISRLDIRVGLIMKVQKHPDADSLYMEEIDVGEESTRTVVSGLVKHIPLEEMQNRKVCVLCNLKPATMRGIKSHAMVMAASNADNSKVELVDPPASALVGERITFPGYSGEPDVLLNAKSKLWEKLQVDLHTDAELIARYKDAPFTTNAGICKVLSIASGIIRERKPPEQRTKTDGMARRVFTLLAAASAAFMALAVAGVGAQQAVVTANYHLYRPERIGWDYNAAHTFCSTWDAGNSVQWRRRYGWVSFCGPAGPVGQLACGKCLLLTNIRTKDVLKARIVDMCTKIGMDIDVNVFQKLDSDGQGYHNGYLKLKYQFVKC
;
A
#
# COMPACT_ATOMS: atom_id res chain seq x y z
N MET A 1 -39.13 -39.62 18.78
CA MET A 1 -37.65 -39.50 18.90
C MET A 1 -36.99 -40.54 19.84
N SER A 2 -37.53 -40.83 21.03
CA SER A 2 -36.84 -41.61 22.10
C SER A 2 -36.21 -42.99 21.77
N LYS A 3 -36.52 -43.66 20.65
CA LYS A 3 -36.07 -45.05 20.39
C LYS A 3 -34.82 -45.23 19.50
N ARG A 4 -34.26 -44.16 18.89
CA ARG A 4 -33.03 -44.29 18.06
C ARG A 4 -31.72 -43.94 18.78
N VAL A 5 -31.76 -43.13 19.85
CA VAL A 5 -30.56 -42.74 20.62
C VAL A 5 -29.93 -43.96 21.34
N LEU A 6 -30.75 -44.89 21.83
CA LEU A 6 -30.30 -46.05 22.61
C LEU A 6 -29.51 -47.11 21.82
N ALA A 7 -29.47 -47.00 20.48
CA ALA A 7 -28.82 -47.99 19.62
C ALA A 7 -27.33 -47.69 19.36
N VAL A 8 -26.94 -46.41 19.38
CA VAL A 8 -25.55 -45.99 19.05
C VAL A 8 -24.61 -46.14 20.24
N VAL A 9 -25.08 -45.84 21.46
CA VAL A 9 -24.28 -45.94 22.70
C VAL A 9 -23.79 -47.38 22.94
N LYS A 10 -24.60 -48.38 22.60
CA LYS A 10 -24.28 -49.81 22.82
C LYS A 10 -23.25 -50.43 21.85
N LEU A 11 -22.69 -49.65 20.93
CA LEU A 11 -21.67 -50.11 19.97
C LEU A 11 -20.27 -49.55 20.23
N LEU A 12 -20.06 -48.82 21.34
CA LEU A 12 -18.78 -48.17 21.67
C LEU A 12 -18.23 -48.54 23.07
N GLU A 13 -18.87 -49.48 23.78
CA GLU A 13 -18.46 -49.94 25.13
C GLU A 13 -17.78 -51.33 25.13
N ASN A 14 -17.55 -51.94 23.95
CA ASN A 14 -16.92 -53.26 23.81
C ASN A 14 -15.82 -53.23 22.73
N GLU A 15 -14.59 -52.88 23.11
CA GLU A 15 -13.32 -53.49 22.64
C GLU A 15 -12.12 -52.73 23.24
N ASP A 16 -11.84 -52.95 24.53
CA ASP A 16 -10.65 -52.41 25.19
C ASP A 16 -10.11 -53.41 26.24
N ASN A 17 -9.51 -54.51 25.74
CA ASN A 17 -8.69 -55.47 26.51
C ASN A 17 -8.07 -56.55 25.60
N GLN A 18 -6.77 -56.47 25.31
CA GLN A 18 -5.75 -57.49 25.66
C GLN A 18 -4.36 -57.16 25.07
N THR A 19 -3.35 -57.91 25.52
CA THR A 19 -1.93 -57.54 25.46
C THR A 19 -1.04 -58.53 24.68
N GLU A 20 0.04 -57.98 24.14
CA GLU A 20 1.37 -58.61 23.99
C GLU A 20 1.69 -59.66 22.89
N GLU A 21 2.99 -59.64 22.55
CA GLU A 21 3.88 -60.64 21.92
C GLU A 21 3.62 -61.27 20.52
N SER A 22 4.54 -60.86 19.61
CA SER A 22 5.34 -61.74 18.74
C SER A 22 4.77 -62.27 17.39
N SER A 23 5.57 -63.07 16.69
CA SER A 23 5.45 -63.48 15.27
C SER A 23 6.17 -64.83 15.05
N PRO A 24 6.35 -65.44 13.84
CA PRO A 24 5.92 -65.07 12.47
C PRO A 24 5.47 -66.28 11.56
N ARG A 25 5.40 -66.05 10.23
CA ARG A 25 5.69 -66.95 9.07
C ARG A 25 4.59 -67.82 8.38
N ASN A 26 4.65 -67.76 7.03
CA ASN A 26 4.41 -68.82 6.01
C ASN A 26 2.96 -69.31 5.77
N ARG A 27 2.54 -69.83 4.59
CA ARG A 27 3.01 -69.78 3.16
C ARG A 27 1.92 -70.42 2.23
N PHE A 28 2.05 -70.22 0.90
CA PHE A 28 1.52 -71.03 -0.23
C PHE A 28 0.00 -71.06 -0.55
N ASN A 29 -0.39 -70.41 -1.66
CA ASN A 29 -0.75 -70.97 -3.00
C ASN A 29 -1.05 -72.50 -3.18
N PRO A 30 -1.70 -72.97 -4.29
CA PRO A 30 -2.28 -72.24 -5.45
C PRO A 30 -3.66 -72.75 -6.01
N ASP A 31 -4.18 -72.06 -7.04
CA ASP A 31 -4.96 -72.48 -8.25
C ASP A 31 -6.00 -73.63 -8.27
N HIS A 32 -7.21 -73.35 -8.80
CA HIS A 32 -7.69 -73.89 -10.10
C HIS A 32 -8.99 -73.20 -10.61
N GLU A 33 -8.99 -72.81 -11.90
CA GLU A 33 -10.01 -73.00 -12.98
C GLU A 33 -11.55 -72.95 -12.72
N PHE A 34 -12.44 -72.62 -13.69
CA PHE A 34 -12.35 -72.54 -15.17
C PHE A 34 -13.52 -71.71 -15.78
N ARG A 35 -13.26 -70.99 -16.90
CA ARG A 35 -14.13 -70.74 -18.10
C ARG A 35 -15.59 -70.20 -17.93
N GLN A 36 -16.22 -69.44 -18.84
CA GLN A 36 -15.94 -68.83 -20.16
C GLN A 36 -17.03 -67.73 -20.38
N SER A 37 -17.10 -66.86 -21.39
CA SER A 37 -16.27 -66.52 -22.58
C SER A 37 -16.79 -65.24 -23.27
N ILE A 38 -15.91 -64.49 -23.95
CA ILE A 38 -16.18 -63.61 -25.13
C ILE A 38 -17.08 -62.37 -24.87
N ALA A 39 -16.89 -61.16 -25.42
CA ALA A 39 -15.78 -60.30 -25.91
C ALA A 39 -16.43 -58.89 -26.17
N LYS A 40 -15.86 -57.76 -26.63
CA LYS A 40 -14.61 -57.26 -27.27
C LYS A 40 -14.50 -55.75 -26.92
N ASP A 41 -13.40 -54.99 -27.06
CA ASP A 41 -11.96 -55.26 -27.26
C ASP A 41 -11.14 -54.11 -26.64
N SER A 42 -9.86 -54.40 -26.35
CA SER A 42 -8.67 -53.55 -26.15
C SER A 42 -8.64 -52.07 -26.68
N LEU A 43 -7.84 -51.11 -26.16
CA LEU A 43 -6.87 -51.05 -25.04
C LEU A 43 -6.44 -49.57 -24.73
N PRO A 44 -6.25 -49.17 -23.46
CA PRO A 44 -5.32 -48.11 -23.02
C PRO A 44 -4.08 -48.69 -22.29
N ILE A 45 -3.04 -47.88 -21.97
CA ILE A 45 -2.15 -47.95 -20.77
C ILE A 45 -0.94 -46.99 -20.93
N ALA A 46 -0.27 -46.65 -19.82
CA ALA A 46 0.80 -45.65 -19.73
C ALA A 46 2.03 -46.12 -18.90
N ILE A 47 3.19 -45.44 -19.09
CA ILE A 47 4.34 -45.21 -18.17
C ILE A 47 5.06 -46.44 -17.54
N GLY A 48 6.41 -46.50 -17.60
CA GLY A 48 7.19 -47.39 -16.71
C GLY A 48 8.72 -47.53 -16.87
N LEU A 49 9.51 -46.56 -16.39
CA LEU A 49 10.82 -46.68 -15.68
C LEU A 49 11.99 -47.62 -16.14
N GLN A 50 13.18 -47.01 -16.37
CA GLN A 50 14.55 -47.37 -15.84
C GLN A 50 15.21 -48.76 -16.16
N THR A 51 16.55 -49.02 -16.15
CA THR A 51 17.85 -48.30 -15.90
C THR A 51 18.99 -49.01 -16.71
N GLY A 52 20.23 -48.46 -16.84
CA GLY A 52 21.40 -49.35 -17.17
C GLY A 52 22.74 -48.82 -17.79
N ARG A 53 23.61 -48.21 -16.98
CA ARG A 53 25.11 -48.10 -17.06
C ARG A 53 25.96 -48.52 -18.31
N ARG A 54 26.88 -47.58 -18.67
CA ARG A 54 28.36 -47.69 -18.94
C ARG A 54 28.95 -48.15 -20.32
N LYS A 55 29.98 -47.37 -20.73
CA LYS A 55 31.20 -47.72 -21.53
C LYS A 55 31.03 -47.99 -23.05
N VAL A 56 31.98 -47.72 -23.96
CA VAL A 56 33.18 -46.81 -23.99
C VAL A 56 33.70 -46.68 -25.46
N ASP A 57 34.75 -45.86 -25.70
CA ASP A 57 35.60 -45.75 -26.92
C ASP A 57 35.19 -44.88 -28.14
N GLU A 58 36.24 -44.45 -28.85
CA GLU A 58 36.44 -43.55 -30.02
C GLU A 58 37.61 -44.20 -30.84
N PRO A 59 38.16 -43.68 -31.98
CA PRO A 59 37.67 -42.75 -33.02
C PRO A 59 37.99 -43.26 -34.47
N SER A 60 38.16 -42.34 -35.44
CA SER A 60 38.78 -42.49 -36.80
C SER A 60 37.89 -43.03 -37.95
N ALA A 61 38.10 -42.72 -39.23
CA ALA A 61 39.17 -41.96 -39.92
C ALA A 61 38.68 -41.17 -41.18
N THR A 62 39.55 -40.33 -41.74
CA THR A 62 39.44 -39.59 -43.03
C THR A 62 40.22 -40.35 -44.16
N PRO A 63 40.62 -39.84 -45.37
CA PRO A 63 40.44 -38.52 -46.04
C PRO A 63 40.25 -38.45 -47.61
N SER A 64 39.84 -37.26 -48.12
CA SER A 64 40.34 -36.59 -49.38
C SER A 64 40.18 -37.22 -50.80
N PRO A 65 40.54 -36.54 -51.93
CA PRO A 65 40.37 -35.10 -52.34
C PRO A 65 39.97 -34.86 -53.84
N SER A 66 39.75 -33.58 -54.25
CA SER A 66 40.47 -32.85 -55.36
C SER A 66 39.69 -32.06 -56.47
N LYS A 67 40.25 -30.87 -56.82
CA LYS A 67 40.31 -30.12 -58.12
C LYS A 67 39.06 -29.49 -58.83
N GLU A 68 38.72 -28.26 -58.45
CA GLU A 68 39.05 -26.95 -59.10
C GLU A 68 39.15 -26.73 -60.66
N ILE A 69 38.70 -25.52 -61.10
CA ILE A 69 39.06 -24.66 -62.30
C ILE A 69 38.09 -24.55 -63.53
N ASP A 70 37.47 -23.35 -63.64
CA ASP A 70 37.10 -22.42 -64.75
C ASP A 70 36.54 -22.81 -66.16
N GLY A 71 35.58 -21.97 -66.65
CA GLY A 71 35.31 -21.71 -68.08
C GLY A 71 33.84 -21.41 -68.49
N GLY A 72 33.53 -20.25 -69.11
CA GLY A 72 32.22 -19.91 -69.74
C GLY A 72 32.34 -19.57 -71.25
N PRO A 73 31.44 -18.79 -71.93
CA PRO A 73 30.15 -18.19 -71.52
C PRO A 73 29.01 -18.18 -72.61
N ALA A 74 27.92 -17.40 -72.39
CA ALA A 74 27.09 -16.64 -73.38
C ALA A 74 25.67 -17.07 -73.89
N ALA A 75 24.79 -16.04 -73.99
CA ALA A 75 23.73 -15.73 -75.00
C ALA A 75 22.36 -16.50 -75.14
N ALA A 76 21.29 -15.85 -74.63
CA ALA A 76 19.98 -15.47 -75.23
C ALA A 76 19.09 -16.40 -76.13
N GLY A 77 17.75 -16.33 -75.92
CA GLY A 77 16.68 -16.83 -76.83
C GLY A 77 15.28 -16.27 -76.52
N ARG A 78 14.33 -16.26 -77.49
CA ARG A 78 12.95 -15.68 -77.39
C ARG A 78 11.87 -16.46 -78.18
N SER A 79 10.65 -16.57 -77.63
CA SER A 79 9.33 -16.77 -78.30
C SER A 79 8.22 -16.58 -77.23
N GLN A 80 6.94 -16.16 -77.40
CA GLN A 80 5.90 -16.15 -78.46
C GLN A 80 5.28 -17.54 -78.82
N GLY A 81 3.96 -17.80 -78.81
CA GLY A 81 2.84 -17.07 -78.17
C GLY A 81 1.41 -17.37 -78.73
N ASN A 82 0.40 -17.48 -77.84
CA ASN A 82 -1.05 -17.16 -78.01
C ASN A 82 -2.06 -18.21 -78.59
N ARG A 83 -3.35 -18.05 -78.19
CA ARG A 83 -4.65 -18.69 -78.59
C ARG A 83 -4.95 -20.11 -78.03
N GLY A 84 -6.19 -20.47 -77.63
CA GLY A 84 -7.43 -19.70 -77.38
C GLY A 84 -8.73 -20.55 -77.26
N ARG A 85 -9.87 -19.96 -76.79
CA ARG A 85 -11.26 -20.51 -76.61
C ARG A 85 -11.48 -21.55 -75.47
N SER A 86 -12.66 -21.73 -74.83
CA SER A 86 -13.89 -20.90 -74.62
C SER A 86 -14.91 -21.60 -73.67
N GLY A 87 -15.59 -20.90 -72.73
CA GLY A 87 -16.68 -21.52 -71.92
C GLY A 87 -17.42 -20.65 -70.87
N TRP A 88 -18.74 -20.49 -71.08
CA TRP A 88 -19.88 -20.02 -70.24
C TRP A 88 -19.81 -20.20 -68.69
N VAL A 89 -20.09 -19.19 -67.82
CA VAL A 89 -21.41 -18.67 -67.28
C VAL A 89 -21.97 -19.51 -66.10
N ARG A 90 -22.49 -19.01 -64.94
CA ARG A 90 -23.08 -17.70 -64.51
C ARG A 90 -23.12 -17.50 -62.95
N VAL A 91 -23.02 -16.24 -62.44
CA VAL A 91 -23.86 -15.53 -61.40
C VAL A 91 -24.10 -16.15 -59.99
N SER A 92 -24.25 -15.43 -58.85
CA SER A 92 -24.31 -13.99 -58.42
C SER A 92 -23.72 -13.88 -57.00
N GLY A 93 -23.42 -12.74 -56.35
CA GLY A 93 -23.71 -11.29 -56.47
C GLY A 93 -23.84 -10.74 -55.03
N GLY A 94 -23.58 -9.49 -54.62
CA GLY A 94 -23.51 -8.16 -55.26
C GLY A 94 -24.27 -7.18 -54.32
N ASP A 95 -23.89 -5.93 -54.07
CA ASP A 95 -22.73 -5.14 -54.49
C ASP A 95 -22.39 -4.03 -53.47
N ARG A 96 -21.19 -3.45 -53.56
CA ARG A 96 -20.90 -2.09 -53.06
C ARG A 96 -20.70 -1.17 -54.27
N LEU A 97 -21.36 0.00 -54.25
CA LEU A 97 -20.96 1.16 -55.05
C LEU A 97 -21.02 2.42 -54.18
N GLY A 98 -20.15 3.38 -54.47
CA GLY A 98 -20.13 4.71 -53.86
C GLY A 98 -19.51 5.70 -54.83
N LEU A 99 -19.75 7.00 -54.64
CA LEU A 99 -19.22 8.04 -55.52
C LEU A 99 -19.00 9.39 -54.82
N ALA A 100 -17.92 10.03 -55.26
CA ALA A 100 -17.28 11.28 -54.92
C ALA A 100 -18.10 12.49 -54.38
N SER A 101 -17.48 13.17 -53.40
CA SER A 101 -17.18 14.63 -53.38
C SER A 101 -18.29 15.67 -53.67
N ALA A 102 -18.63 16.47 -52.64
CA ALA A 102 -18.95 17.89 -52.84
C ALA A 102 -18.56 18.80 -51.65
N LEU A 103 -18.12 20.00 -52.03
CA LEU A 103 -17.63 21.17 -51.29
C LEU A 103 -18.47 21.72 -50.10
N ARG A 104 -17.74 22.30 -49.13
CA ARG A 104 -17.97 23.59 -48.42
C ARG A 104 -19.43 24.05 -48.10
N GLY A 105 -19.70 24.36 -46.82
CA GLY A 105 -20.84 25.19 -46.40
C GLY A 105 -20.80 25.57 -44.91
N SER A 106 -21.24 26.77 -44.54
CA SER A 106 -21.17 27.29 -43.17
C SER A 106 -22.53 27.68 -42.57
N SER A 107 -22.52 27.89 -41.25
CA SER A 107 -23.34 28.86 -40.47
C SER A 107 -24.86 28.65 -40.24
N SER A 108 -25.19 28.71 -38.94
CA SER A 108 -26.33 29.42 -38.28
C SER A 108 -27.80 28.95 -38.40
N ALA A 109 -28.27 28.38 -37.28
CA ALA A 109 -29.34 28.89 -36.39
C ALA A 109 -30.86 28.77 -36.71
N HIS A 110 -31.56 28.21 -35.70
CA HIS A 110 -32.83 28.66 -35.06
C HIS A 110 -34.23 28.12 -35.47
N ARG A 111 -34.92 27.59 -34.42
CA ARG A 111 -36.37 27.53 -34.10
C ARG A 111 -37.27 26.47 -34.78
N SER A 112 -38.30 26.07 -34.02
CA SER A 112 -39.29 25.01 -34.31
C SER A 112 -40.73 25.49 -34.01
N PRO A 113 -41.78 24.86 -34.59
CA PRO A 113 -43.04 24.62 -33.86
C PRO A 113 -43.73 23.26 -34.16
N LEU A 114 -44.93 23.04 -33.61
CA LEU A 114 -45.70 21.76 -33.53
C LEU A 114 -47.00 21.71 -34.38
N PRO A 115 -47.64 20.52 -34.59
CA PRO A 115 -48.91 20.32 -35.31
C PRO A 115 -50.18 20.04 -34.43
N PRO A 116 -51.42 19.97 -35.01
CA PRO A 116 -52.73 19.95 -34.30
C PRO A 116 -53.56 18.61 -34.35
N PRO A 117 -54.78 18.50 -33.73
CA PRO A 117 -55.47 17.22 -33.40
C PRO A 117 -56.93 16.97 -33.95
N GLY A 118 -57.57 15.84 -33.62
CA GLY A 118 -59.03 15.55 -33.82
C GLY A 118 -59.57 14.17 -33.33
N ALA A 119 -60.85 14.08 -32.90
CA ALA A 119 -61.63 12.89 -32.42
C ALA A 119 -63.13 13.29 -32.19
N PRO A 120 -64.10 12.51 -31.62
CA PRO A 120 -64.23 11.06 -31.26
C PRO A 120 -65.60 10.42 -31.71
N LEU A 121 -66.03 9.23 -31.19
CA LEU A 121 -67.41 8.89 -30.65
C LEU A 121 -67.61 7.37 -30.27
N LEU A 122 -68.78 7.02 -29.68
CA LEU A 122 -69.11 5.80 -28.88
C LEU A 122 -70.51 5.21 -29.24
N PRO A 123 -71.07 4.11 -28.64
CA PRO A 123 -70.63 3.22 -27.52
C PRO A 123 -70.44 1.74 -27.97
N ALA A 124 -70.52 0.62 -27.22
CA ALA A 124 -70.90 0.20 -25.84
C ALA A 124 -70.19 -1.16 -25.48
N GLN A 125 -70.41 -1.94 -24.41
CA GLN A 125 -71.30 -1.86 -23.23
C GLN A 125 -70.63 -2.42 -21.92
N THR A 126 -70.99 -3.62 -21.41
CA THR A 126 -70.59 -4.11 -20.05
C THR A 126 -70.31 -5.62 -19.90
N LEU A 127 -69.10 -5.97 -19.39
CA LEU A 127 -68.94 -6.90 -18.25
C LEU A 127 -67.48 -6.94 -17.71
N ALA A 128 -67.35 -6.92 -16.37
CA ALA A 128 -66.20 -7.32 -15.51
C ALA A 128 -64.81 -6.64 -15.63
N SER A 129 -64.18 -6.47 -14.44
CA SER A 129 -62.75 -6.17 -14.18
C SER A 129 -62.11 -4.95 -14.87
N ALA A 130 -62.15 -3.82 -14.16
CA ALA A 130 -61.43 -2.57 -14.42
C ALA A 130 -60.97 -1.99 -13.04
N PRO A 131 -60.02 -1.04 -12.93
CA PRO A 131 -59.59 -0.12 -13.99
C PRO A 131 -58.06 0.00 -14.22
N ARG A 132 -57.69 0.09 -15.50
CA ARG A 132 -56.64 1.04 -15.90
C ARG A 132 -57.26 2.43 -15.93
N ILE A 133 -56.69 3.40 -15.22
CA ILE A 133 -57.04 4.82 -15.40
C ILE A 133 -56.13 5.41 -16.48
N CYS A 134 -56.70 6.14 -17.43
CA CYS A 134 -55.95 6.84 -18.46
C CYS A 134 -55.53 8.24 -17.97
N VAL A 135 -54.41 8.75 -18.46
CA VAL A 135 -53.79 9.99 -17.97
C VAL A 135 -54.38 11.22 -18.66
N HIS A 136 -54.67 12.27 -17.88
CA HIS A 136 -54.59 13.65 -18.37
C HIS A 136 -54.01 14.59 -17.31
N GLY A 137 -52.97 15.34 -17.73
CA GLY A 137 -52.46 16.59 -17.17
C GLY A 137 -52.46 16.82 -15.66
N PHE A 138 -51.36 16.47 -14.98
CA PHE A 138 -50.57 17.41 -14.16
C PHE A 138 -49.19 16.79 -13.81
N GLY A 139 -48.30 16.72 -14.81
CA GLY A 139 -46.99 16.07 -14.69
C GLY A 139 -45.93 16.96 -14.05
N ILE A 140 -45.72 16.81 -12.74
CA ILE A 140 -44.58 17.39 -12.03
C ILE A 140 -43.28 16.71 -12.50
N TRP A 141 -42.20 17.49 -12.63
CA TRP A 141 -40.88 16.99 -13.03
C TRP A 141 -40.34 15.97 -12.01
N LEU A 142 -40.22 14.71 -12.43
CA LEU A 142 -39.45 13.67 -11.75
C LEU A 142 -38.27 13.27 -12.64
N GLY A 143 -37.10 13.09 -12.04
CA GLY A 143 -35.86 12.81 -12.76
C GLY A 143 -35.89 11.46 -13.48
N MET A 144 -35.41 11.41 -14.72
CA MET A 144 -35.20 10.16 -15.45
C MET A 144 -34.03 9.39 -14.83
N GLY A 145 -34.32 8.20 -14.27
CA GLY A 145 -33.28 7.27 -13.84
C GLY A 145 -32.61 6.59 -15.04
N GLU A 146 -31.29 6.40 -14.98
CA GLU A 146 -30.54 5.68 -16.01
C GLU A 146 -30.99 4.21 -16.07
N VAL A 147 -31.41 3.75 -17.26
CA VAL A 147 -31.62 2.33 -17.51
C VAL A 147 -30.25 1.64 -17.59
N ARG A 148 -29.79 1.06 -16.47
CA ARG A 148 -28.56 0.25 -16.45
C ARG A 148 -28.66 -0.87 -17.48
N SER A 149 -27.80 -0.82 -18.50
CA SER A 149 -27.56 -1.95 -19.38
C SER A 149 -27.08 -3.14 -18.54
N LYS A 150 -27.82 -4.26 -18.58
CA LYS A 150 -27.41 -5.50 -17.93
C LYS A 150 -26.22 -6.08 -18.69
N LYS A 151 -25.00 -5.82 -18.18
CA LYS A 151 -23.80 -6.55 -18.59
C LYS A 151 -24.01 -8.05 -18.33
N THR A 152 -23.56 -8.90 -19.25
CA THR A 152 -23.45 -10.34 -18.99
C THR A 152 -22.51 -10.55 -17.79
N PRO A 153 -22.90 -11.35 -16.78
CA PRO A 153 -22.05 -11.57 -15.63
C PRO A 153 -20.76 -12.31 -16.00
N LYS A 154 -19.67 -11.99 -15.29
CA LYS A 154 -18.40 -12.69 -15.42
C LYS A 154 -18.43 -13.96 -14.57
N LEU A 155 -18.25 -15.11 -15.19
CA LEU A 155 -18.10 -16.42 -14.53
C LEU A 155 -16.66 -16.92 -14.68
N PRO A 156 -16.18 -17.87 -13.84
CA PRO A 156 -14.88 -18.49 -13.99
C PRO A 156 -14.72 -19.19 -15.35
N ILE A 157 -13.51 -19.17 -15.89
CA ILE A 157 -13.15 -19.78 -17.16
C ILE A 157 -12.17 -20.93 -16.87
N PRO A 158 -12.53 -22.19 -17.16
CA PRO A 158 -11.64 -23.33 -16.98
C PRO A 158 -10.33 -23.16 -17.74
N GLY A 159 -9.22 -23.59 -17.14
CA GLY A 159 -7.87 -23.44 -17.72
C GLY A 159 -7.30 -22.01 -17.70
N LYS A 160 -8.08 -21.00 -17.31
CA LYS A 160 -7.57 -19.65 -16.99
C LYS A 160 -7.50 -19.45 -15.48
N ARG A 161 -6.64 -18.50 -15.06
CA ARG A 161 -6.59 -18.06 -13.66
C ARG A 161 -7.78 -17.14 -13.39
N ASN A 162 -8.62 -17.55 -12.44
CA ASN A 162 -9.79 -16.79 -12.00
C ASN A 162 -9.50 -16.16 -10.64
N VAL A 163 -9.62 -14.83 -10.54
CA VAL A 163 -9.24 -14.06 -9.38
C VAL A 163 -10.46 -13.35 -8.82
N LEU A 164 -10.89 -13.79 -7.64
CA LEU A 164 -11.96 -13.17 -6.87
C LEU A 164 -11.32 -12.20 -5.87
N ILE A 165 -11.62 -10.91 -6.02
CA ILE A 165 -11.07 -9.86 -5.15
C ILE A 165 -12.20 -9.30 -4.31
N THR A 166 -12.03 -9.28 -2.98
CA THR A 166 -12.90 -8.51 -2.10
C THR A 166 -12.13 -7.45 -1.33
N SER A 167 -12.80 -6.32 -1.07
CA SER A 167 -12.32 -5.29 -0.17
C SER A 167 -13.27 -5.18 1.02
N ALA A 168 -12.74 -4.98 2.21
CA ALA A 168 -13.54 -4.99 3.43
C ALA A 168 -14.69 -3.98 3.37
N LEU A 169 -15.90 -4.47 3.61
CA LEU A 169 -17.14 -3.69 3.47
C LEU A 169 -17.09 -2.44 4.37
N PRO A 170 -17.07 -1.22 3.82
CA PRO A 170 -17.17 -0.01 4.61
C PRO A 170 -18.50 0.04 5.38
N TYR A 171 -18.43 0.33 6.68
CA TYR A 171 -19.60 0.51 7.52
C TYR A 171 -20.34 1.81 7.18
N VAL A 172 -21.61 1.69 6.81
CA VAL A 172 -22.35 2.71 6.05
C VAL A 172 -22.56 4.02 6.80
N ASN A 173 -22.65 4.03 8.13
CA ASN A 173 -23.07 5.22 8.88
C ASN A 173 -22.01 6.36 8.96
N ASN A 174 -20.88 6.23 8.25
CA ASN A 174 -19.76 7.15 8.26
C ASN A 174 -19.18 7.36 6.86
N VAL A 175 -19.17 8.62 6.40
CA VAL A 175 -18.40 9.01 5.20
C VAL A 175 -16.95 8.54 5.36
N PRO A 176 -16.37 7.81 4.38
CA PRO A 176 -15.05 7.23 4.52
C PRO A 176 -13.99 8.33 4.46
N HIS A 177 -12.95 8.25 5.29
CA HIS A 177 -11.76 9.10 5.22
C HIS A 177 -10.65 8.43 4.39
N LEU A 178 -9.61 9.19 4.02
CA LEU A 178 -8.52 8.69 3.17
C LEU A 178 -7.87 7.40 3.71
N GLY A 179 -7.86 7.22 5.03
CA GLY A 179 -7.39 6.01 5.70
C GLY A 179 -8.21 4.75 5.39
N ASN A 180 -9.55 4.86 5.33
CA ASN A 180 -10.39 3.72 4.90
C ASN A 180 -10.19 3.44 3.39
N ILE A 181 -10.01 4.49 2.61
CA ILE A 181 -9.83 4.40 1.15
C ILE A 181 -8.53 3.66 0.83
N ILE A 182 -7.38 4.08 1.39
CA ILE A 182 -6.10 3.40 1.15
C ILE A 182 -6.06 1.99 1.77
N GLY A 183 -6.61 1.81 2.97
CA GLY A 183 -6.52 0.54 3.68
C GLY A 183 -7.31 -0.60 3.04
N CYS A 184 -8.43 -0.25 2.40
CA CYS A 184 -9.35 -1.21 1.78
C CYS A 184 -9.43 -1.02 0.26
N VAL A 185 -10.29 -0.09 -0.20
CA VAL A 185 -10.81 -0.13 -1.58
C VAL A 185 -9.81 0.29 -2.65
N LEU A 186 -8.92 1.24 -2.37
CA LEU A 186 -7.88 1.67 -3.30
C LEU A 186 -6.76 0.63 -3.42
N SER A 187 -6.44 -0.09 -2.33
CA SER A 187 -5.48 -1.21 -2.39
C SER A 187 -6.01 -2.35 -3.26
N ALA A 188 -7.29 -2.69 -3.12
CA ALA A 188 -7.93 -3.73 -3.93
C ALA A 188 -8.11 -3.32 -5.40
N ASP A 189 -8.46 -2.06 -5.68
CA ASP A 189 -8.63 -1.54 -7.04
C ASP A 189 -7.35 -1.65 -7.87
N VAL A 190 -6.21 -1.27 -7.28
CA VAL A 190 -4.88 -1.37 -7.90
C VAL A 190 -4.56 -2.83 -8.26
N PHE A 191 -4.87 -3.78 -7.38
CA PHE A 191 -4.66 -5.20 -7.69
C PHE A 191 -5.65 -5.73 -8.74
N ALA A 192 -6.92 -5.31 -8.68
CA ALA A 192 -7.95 -5.69 -9.65
C ALA A 192 -7.65 -5.20 -11.07
N ARG A 193 -7.20 -3.94 -11.21
CA ARG A 193 -6.71 -3.37 -12.47
C ARG A 193 -5.50 -4.14 -12.98
N TYR A 194 -4.49 -4.37 -12.14
CA TYR A 194 -3.32 -5.19 -12.49
C TYR A 194 -3.68 -6.60 -12.99
N CYS A 195 -4.58 -7.32 -12.30
CA CYS A 195 -5.02 -8.64 -12.74
C CYS A 195 -5.72 -8.61 -14.11
N ARG A 196 -6.50 -7.57 -14.40
CA ARG A 196 -7.13 -7.37 -15.72
C ARG A 196 -6.09 -7.07 -16.82
N LEU A 197 -5.07 -6.24 -16.55
CA LEU A 197 -3.94 -5.99 -17.47
C LEU A 197 -3.10 -7.25 -17.74
N ARG A 198 -3.07 -8.20 -16.80
CA ARG A 198 -2.47 -9.54 -16.95
C ARG A 198 -3.38 -10.55 -17.68
N GLY A 199 -4.56 -10.13 -18.14
CA GLY A 199 -5.53 -10.99 -18.82
C GLY A 199 -6.23 -12.00 -17.91
N TYR A 200 -6.12 -11.85 -16.58
CA TYR A 200 -6.75 -12.75 -15.63
C TYR A 200 -8.26 -12.49 -15.56
N ASN A 201 -9.04 -13.56 -15.44
CA ASN A 201 -10.47 -13.45 -15.30
C ASN A 201 -10.80 -12.95 -13.88
N THR A 202 -11.08 -11.66 -13.76
CA THR A 202 -11.11 -10.96 -12.48
C THR A 202 -12.48 -10.35 -12.22
N ILE A 203 -13.04 -10.64 -11.04
CA ILE A 203 -14.15 -9.88 -10.45
C ILE A 203 -13.69 -9.19 -9.16
N TYR A 204 -14.04 -7.92 -9.01
CA TYR A 204 -13.79 -7.14 -7.81
C TYR A 204 -15.11 -6.75 -7.15
N ILE A 205 -15.38 -7.33 -5.98
CA ILE A 205 -16.63 -7.22 -5.23
C ILE A 205 -16.41 -6.41 -3.94
N CYS A 206 -17.32 -5.47 -3.67
CA CYS A 206 -17.42 -4.77 -2.39
C CYS A 206 -18.86 -4.27 -2.20
N GLY A 207 -19.12 -3.56 -1.13
CA GLY A 207 -20.42 -2.95 -0.83
C GLY A 207 -20.44 -2.35 0.56
N THR A 208 -21.55 -1.73 0.94
CA THR A 208 -21.74 -1.21 2.29
C THR A 208 -22.17 -2.30 3.26
N ASP A 209 -21.57 -2.29 4.46
CA ASP A 209 -22.10 -3.01 5.63
C ASP A 209 -23.04 -2.09 6.40
N GLU A 210 -24.26 -2.56 6.63
CA GLU A 210 -25.42 -1.71 6.93
C GLU A 210 -26.12 -2.05 8.25
N TYR A 211 -25.84 -3.22 8.83
CA TYR A 211 -26.60 -3.75 9.97
C TYR A 211 -26.03 -3.37 11.35
N GLY A 212 -26.77 -3.71 12.41
CA GLY A 212 -26.32 -3.58 13.79
C GLY A 212 -26.52 -2.21 14.45
N THR A 213 -26.19 -2.14 15.73
CA THR A 213 -26.63 -1.07 16.65
C THR A 213 -26.11 0.32 16.29
N ALA A 214 -24.98 0.44 15.60
CA ALA A 214 -24.43 1.74 15.24
C ALA A 214 -25.21 2.40 14.08
N THR A 215 -25.84 1.63 13.18
CA THR A 215 -26.85 2.13 12.25
C THR A 215 -28.10 2.58 13.00
N GLU A 216 -28.67 1.73 13.88
CA GLU A 216 -29.86 2.11 14.68
C GLU A 216 -29.63 3.40 15.49
N THR A 217 -28.45 3.53 16.12
CA THR A 217 -28.08 4.72 16.90
C THR A 217 -27.95 5.95 16.00
N LYS A 218 -27.26 5.84 14.86
CA LYS A 218 -27.09 6.97 13.93
C LYS A 218 -28.42 7.40 13.28
N ALA A 219 -29.32 6.45 13.03
CA ALA A 219 -30.67 6.70 12.54
C ALA A 219 -31.52 7.47 13.57
N MET A 220 -31.49 7.05 14.85
CA MET A 220 -32.11 7.80 15.96
C MET A 220 -31.54 9.23 16.09
N GLU A 221 -30.21 9.40 15.98
CA GLU A 221 -29.56 10.72 16.01
C GLU A 221 -29.96 11.63 14.83
N GLU A 222 -30.26 11.07 13.65
CA GLU A 222 -30.66 11.81 12.45
C GLU A 222 -32.19 11.85 12.24
N ASN A 223 -32.97 11.36 13.22
CA ASN A 223 -34.44 11.28 13.20
C ASN A 223 -35.01 10.59 11.94
N CYS A 224 -34.41 9.49 11.52
CA CYS A 224 -34.83 8.68 10.38
C CYS A 224 -34.81 7.18 10.70
N THR A 225 -35.29 6.34 9.77
CA THR A 225 -35.20 4.89 9.90
C THR A 225 -33.78 4.36 9.57
N PRO A 226 -33.40 3.19 10.10
CA PRO A 226 -32.15 2.51 9.70
C PRO A 226 -32.02 2.32 8.18
N LYS A 227 -33.11 2.04 7.47
CA LYS A 227 -33.07 1.93 6.00
C LYS A 227 -32.75 3.26 5.31
N GLU A 228 -33.40 4.36 5.71
CA GLU A 228 -33.18 5.66 5.07
C GLU A 228 -31.75 6.17 5.26
N ILE A 229 -31.14 5.96 6.44
CA ILE A 229 -29.74 6.34 6.66
C ILE A 229 -28.78 5.46 5.86
N CYS A 230 -29.04 4.16 5.72
CA CYS A 230 -28.27 3.29 4.86
C CYS A 230 -28.38 3.69 3.38
N ASP A 231 -29.59 3.94 2.88
CA ASP A 231 -29.84 4.39 1.51
C ASP A 231 -29.09 5.71 1.21
N LYS A 232 -29.19 6.68 2.13
CA LYS A 232 -28.49 7.97 2.08
C LYS A 232 -26.98 7.81 1.99
N TYR A 233 -26.38 7.06 2.91
CA TYR A 233 -24.92 6.97 2.98
C TYR A 233 -24.34 6.01 1.93
N HIS A 234 -25.03 4.93 1.53
CA HIS A 234 -24.60 4.08 0.42
C HIS A 234 -24.37 4.88 -0.87
N ALA A 235 -25.26 5.83 -1.18
CA ALA A 235 -25.08 6.77 -2.29
C ALA A 235 -23.80 7.62 -2.13
N ILE A 236 -23.52 8.14 -0.92
CA ILE A 236 -22.30 8.91 -0.63
C ILE A 236 -21.04 8.04 -0.80
N HIS A 237 -21.03 6.80 -0.33
CA HIS A 237 -19.93 5.87 -0.57
C HIS A 237 -19.72 5.62 -2.07
N SER A 238 -20.79 5.35 -2.81
CA SER A 238 -20.75 5.12 -4.26
C SER A 238 -20.20 6.34 -5.02
N GLU A 239 -20.65 7.56 -4.70
CA GLU A 239 -20.10 8.81 -5.26
C GLU A 239 -18.60 8.96 -4.99
N VAL A 240 -18.18 8.76 -3.74
CA VAL A 240 -16.78 8.90 -3.34
C VAL A 240 -15.90 7.90 -4.08
N TYR A 241 -16.30 6.62 -4.12
CA TYR A 241 -15.51 5.59 -4.80
C TYR A 241 -15.50 5.76 -6.32
N LYS A 242 -16.60 6.25 -6.92
CA LYS A 242 -16.63 6.66 -8.33
C LYS A 242 -15.67 7.82 -8.62
N TRP A 243 -15.57 8.81 -7.73
CA TRP A 243 -14.62 9.93 -7.90
C TRP A 243 -13.15 9.53 -7.69
N PHE A 244 -12.88 8.61 -6.76
CA PHE A 244 -11.56 7.98 -6.60
C PHE A 244 -11.20 6.96 -7.70
N ASP A 245 -12.05 6.82 -8.73
CA ASP A 245 -11.90 5.87 -9.84
C ASP A 245 -11.69 4.43 -9.36
N ILE A 246 -12.56 3.97 -8.46
CA ILE A 246 -12.57 2.59 -7.96
C ILE A 246 -13.45 1.73 -8.89
N SER A 247 -12.81 0.78 -9.57
CA SER A 247 -13.37 -0.05 -10.63
C SER A 247 -13.93 -1.37 -10.11
N PHE A 248 -14.93 -1.29 -9.22
CA PHE A 248 -15.70 -2.47 -8.82
C PHE A 248 -16.38 -3.13 -10.03
N ASP A 249 -16.47 -4.46 -10.02
CA ASP A 249 -17.38 -5.19 -10.91
C ASP A 249 -18.82 -5.18 -10.36
N GLU A 250 -18.99 -5.18 -9.04
CA GLU A 250 -20.25 -4.80 -8.35
C GLU A 250 -19.95 -4.11 -7.00
N PHE A 251 -20.77 -3.10 -6.66
CA PHE A 251 -20.72 -2.38 -5.38
C PHE A 251 -22.09 -2.47 -4.69
N GLY A 252 -22.29 -3.58 -3.97
CA GLY A 252 -23.58 -3.94 -3.38
C GLY A 252 -23.79 -3.43 -1.95
N ARG A 253 -24.62 -4.15 -1.21
CA ARG A 253 -25.17 -3.80 0.11
C ARG A 253 -25.44 -5.07 0.90
N THR A 254 -25.27 -5.07 2.23
CA THR A 254 -25.70 -6.21 3.07
C THR A 254 -27.21 -6.23 3.34
N SER A 255 -27.93 -5.12 3.15
CA SER A 255 -29.39 -5.04 3.40
C SER A 255 -30.26 -5.59 2.25
N THR A 256 -29.94 -6.76 1.71
CA THR A 256 -30.62 -7.35 0.54
C THR A 256 -31.41 -8.62 0.90
N PRO A 257 -32.44 -8.97 0.11
CA PRO A 257 -33.04 -10.30 0.18
C PRO A 257 -31.98 -11.39 -0.01
N GLN A 258 -31.04 -11.21 -0.94
CA GLN A 258 -29.91 -12.12 -1.16
C GLN A 258 -28.96 -12.30 0.04
N GLN A 259 -29.00 -11.45 1.08
CA GLN A 259 -28.35 -11.71 2.37
C GLN A 259 -29.29 -12.49 3.31
N THR A 260 -30.57 -12.11 3.34
CA THR A 260 -31.60 -12.64 4.27
C THR A 260 -32.26 -13.95 3.81
N GLU A 261 -32.02 -14.36 2.57
CA GLU A 261 -32.55 -15.56 1.92
C GLU A 261 -31.41 -16.44 1.35
N HIS A 262 -30.15 -16.08 1.65
CA HIS A 262 -28.97 -16.75 1.08
C HIS A 262 -28.86 -18.22 1.52
N PRO A 263 -28.50 -19.19 0.64
CA PRO A 263 -28.30 -20.60 0.98
C PRO A 263 -27.39 -20.92 2.18
N ILE A 264 -26.52 -19.96 2.56
CA ILE A 264 -25.69 -20.07 3.78
C ILE A 264 -26.56 -19.92 5.05
N LEU A 265 -27.50 -18.98 5.05
CA LEU A 265 -28.27 -18.52 6.21
C LEU A 265 -29.70 -19.11 6.23
N PHE A 266 -30.33 -19.28 5.06
CA PHE A 266 -31.71 -19.71 4.83
C PHE A 266 -31.79 -20.63 3.59
N SER A 267 -32.93 -21.25 3.32
CA SER A 267 -33.20 -21.95 2.06
C SER A 267 -34.62 -21.66 1.57
N ASP A 268 -34.78 -21.57 0.25
CA ASP A 268 -36.10 -21.38 -0.38
C ASP A 268 -36.92 -22.68 -0.34
N GLY A 269 -38.18 -22.55 0.08
CA GLY A 269 -39.27 -23.08 -0.75
C GLY A 269 -39.74 -24.52 -0.57
N ASP A 270 -39.16 -25.37 0.30
CA ASP A 270 -39.88 -26.57 0.79
C ASP A 270 -39.41 -27.14 2.14
N TYR A 271 -40.27 -27.88 2.83
CA TYR A 271 -40.12 -28.31 4.22
C TYR A 271 -39.16 -29.52 4.44
N THR A 272 -38.16 -29.71 3.56
CA THR A 272 -37.07 -30.70 3.74
C THR A 272 -35.75 -30.27 3.07
N GLY A 273 -34.97 -29.37 3.68
CA GLY A 273 -33.67 -28.93 3.13
C GLY A 273 -32.78 -28.12 4.09
N PHE A 274 -31.85 -28.81 4.77
CA PHE A 274 -30.88 -28.29 5.75
C PHE A 274 -30.12 -27.02 5.29
N CYS A 275 -30.40 -25.85 5.88
CA CYS A 275 -29.62 -24.61 5.68
C CYS A 275 -28.19 -24.74 6.23
N ALA A 276 -27.19 -24.05 5.68
CA ALA A 276 -25.81 -24.23 6.13
C ALA A 276 -25.58 -23.83 7.61
N VAL A 277 -26.22 -22.75 8.10
CA VAL A 277 -26.20 -22.41 9.55
C VAL A 277 -26.95 -23.43 10.42
N PHE A 278 -27.93 -24.17 9.89
CA PHE A 278 -28.57 -25.27 10.60
C PHE A 278 -27.77 -26.57 10.55
N GLN A 279 -26.99 -26.81 9.50
CA GLN A 279 -25.96 -27.86 9.52
C GLN A 279 -24.96 -27.62 10.67
N LEU A 280 -24.63 -26.35 11.00
CA LEU A 280 -23.85 -26.04 12.20
C LEU A 280 -24.59 -26.38 13.51
N VAL A 281 -25.93 -26.32 13.57
CA VAL A 281 -26.71 -26.80 14.74
C VAL A 281 -26.66 -28.32 14.82
N ASP A 282 -27.00 -29.02 13.73
CA ASP A 282 -27.09 -30.49 13.68
C ASP A 282 -25.74 -31.20 13.86
N VAL A 283 -24.62 -30.52 13.58
CA VAL A 283 -23.24 -31.00 13.79
C VAL A 283 -22.66 -30.54 15.14
N PHE A 284 -23.49 -30.02 16.06
CA PHE A 284 -23.10 -29.52 17.40
C PHE A 284 -22.09 -28.35 17.41
N ILE A 285 -22.00 -27.60 16.31
CA ILE A 285 -21.10 -26.44 16.17
C ILE A 285 -21.75 -25.14 16.68
N LEU A 286 -23.08 -25.12 16.93
CA LEU A 286 -23.76 -24.03 17.63
C LEU A 286 -24.29 -24.46 19.01
N THR A 287 -23.96 -23.67 20.03
CA THR A 287 -24.40 -23.83 21.42
C THR A 287 -25.45 -22.80 21.83
N LEU A 288 -26.27 -23.15 22.82
CA LEU A 288 -27.31 -22.30 23.40
C LEU A 288 -26.85 -21.87 24.81
N GLU A 289 -26.56 -20.58 25.00
CA GLU A 289 -26.22 -20.04 26.32
C GLU A 289 -27.28 -19.04 26.81
N HIS A 290 -27.50 -19.01 28.13
CA HIS A 290 -28.29 -17.98 28.81
C HIS A 290 -27.34 -16.85 29.26
N THR A 291 -27.68 -15.60 28.98
CA THR A 291 -26.85 -14.43 29.34
C THR A 291 -27.67 -13.36 30.06
N MET A 292 -27.10 -12.71 31.06
CA MET A 292 -27.71 -11.55 31.72
C MET A 292 -27.36 -10.27 30.98
N GLN A 293 -28.37 -9.47 30.59
CA GLN A 293 -28.17 -8.18 29.93
C GLN A 293 -29.08 -7.10 30.52
N LEU A 294 -28.69 -5.83 30.34
CA LEU A 294 -29.49 -4.69 30.79
C LEU A 294 -30.65 -4.42 29.83
N TYR A 295 -31.87 -4.41 30.36
CA TYR A 295 -33.12 -4.17 29.64
C TYR A 295 -33.77 -2.87 30.12
N CYS A 296 -34.13 -1.99 29.19
CA CYS A 296 -34.86 -0.77 29.50
C CYS A 296 -36.36 -0.97 29.29
N GLU A 297 -37.14 -0.95 30.38
CA GLU A 297 -38.59 -1.14 30.32
C GLU A 297 -39.32 -0.03 29.56
N THR A 298 -38.83 1.21 29.65
CA THR A 298 -39.40 2.35 28.92
C THR A 298 -39.14 2.27 27.41
N CYS A 299 -37.93 1.87 26.99
CA CYS A 299 -37.60 1.67 25.58
C CYS A 299 -38.03 0.28 25.05
N LYS A 300 -38.50 -0.62 25.92
CA LYS A 300 -38.87 -2.02 25.64
C LYS A 300 -37.81 -2.82 24.87
N ARG A 301 -36.53 -2.60 25.16
CA ARG A 301 -35.39 -3.29 24.52
C ARG A 301 -34.25 -3.56 25.49
N PHE A 302 -33.45 -4.57 25.14
CA PHE A 302 -32.09 -4.73 25.68
C PHE A 302 -31.21 -3.55 25.24
N LEU A 303 -30.22 -3.21 26.06
CA LEU A 303 -29.28 -2.12 25.83
C LEU A 303 -27.91 -2.70 25.54
N ALA A 304 -27.44 -2.54 24.30
CA ALA A 304 -26.02 -2.68 24.00
C ALA A 304 -25.20 -1.65 24.78
N ASP A 305 -23.96 -1.96 25.09
CA ASP A 305 -23.05 -1.24 26.00
C ASP A 305 -22.99 0.27 25.76
N ARG A 306 -23.06 0.69 24.48
CA ARG A 306 -23.02 2.10 24.04
C ARG A 306 -24.29 2.91 24.35
N LEU A 307 -25.39 2.21 24.65
CA LEU A 307 -26.67 2.75 25.10
C LEU A 307 -26.84 2.70 26.62
N VAL A 308 -25.82 2.22 27.34
CA VAL A 308 -25.71 2.27 28.81
C VAL A 308 -24.65 3.30 29.19
N GLU A 309 -24.99 4.16 30.15
CA GLU A 309 -24.05 5.01 30.86
C GLU A 309 -24.24 4.83 32.37
N GLY A 310 -23.23 5.17 33.17
CA GLY A 310 -23.33 5.09 34.63
C GLY A 310 -22.02 5.48 35.31
N THR A 311 -21.97 5.32 36.62
CA THR A 311 -20.76 5.60 37.41
C THR A 311 -19.79 4.42 37.34
N CYS A 312 -18.53 4.71 37.03
CA CYS A 312 -17.46 3.71 36.97
C CYS A 312 -17.26 3.02 38.34
N PRO A 313 -17.31 1.67 38.44
CA PRO A 313 -17.20 0.94 39.70
C PRO A 313 -15.80 0.97 40.34
N ARG A 314 -14.78 1.50 39.64
CA ARG A 314 -13.44 1.68 40.21
C ARG A 314 -13.47 2.84 41.20
N LEU A 315 -13.28 2.54 42.49
CA LEU A 315 -13.31 3.49 43.61
C LEU A 315 -12.28 4.63 43.47
N ASP A 316 -11.15 4.38 42.80
CA ASP A 316 -10.11 5.37 42.47
C ASP A 316 -10.49 6.30 41.31
N CYS A 317 -11.54 5.96 40.55
CA CYS A 317 -11.97 6.67 39.35
C CYS A 317 -13.30 7.40 39.55
N ASN A 318 -14.33 6.70 40.02
CA ASN A 318 -15.70 7.17 40.28
C ASN A 318 -16.22 8.18 39.21
N TYR A 319 -16.07 7.83 37.93
CA TYR A 319 -16.51 8.68 36.81
C TYR A 319 -18.00 8.46 36.53
N GLU A 320 -18.83 9.47 36.81
CA GLU A 320 -20.30 9.45 36.77
C GLU A 320 -20.92 9.25 35.36
N SER A 321 -20.09 9.19 34.32
CA SER A 321 -20.54 9.03 32.92
C SER A 321 -19.63 8.07 32.14
N ALA A 322 -19.20 6.99 32.79
CA ALA A 322 -18.60 5.85 32.11
C ALA A 322 -19.64 5.18 31.20
N ARG A 323 -19.18 4.61 30.08
CA ARG A 323 -20.01 3.83 29.16
C ARG A 323 -20.05 2.36 29.61
N GLY A 324 -21.00 1.59 29.11
CA GLY A 324 -21.09 0.15 29.42
C GLY A 324 -19.86 -0.67 29.00
N ASP A 325 -19.11 -0.22 27.99
CA ASP A 325 -17.92 -0.91 27.46
C ASP A 325 -16.59 -0.42 28.05
N GLN A 326 -16.49 0.89 28.34
CA GLN A 326 -15.24 1.50 28.79
C GLN A 326 -15.47 2.79 29.58
N CYS A 327 -14.69 2.98 30.65
CA CYS A 327 -14.60 4.27 31.34
C CYS A 327 -13.63 5.22 30.63
N GLU A 328 -14.13 6.34 30.13
CA GLU A 328 -13.32 7.33 29.39
C GLU A 328 -12.29 8.07 30.28
N LYS A 329 -12.48 8.10 31.60
CA LYS A 329 -11.57 8.76 32.57
C LYS A 329 -10.34 7.92 32.93
N CYS A 330 -10.50 6.60 33.13
CA CYS A 330 -9.39 5.71 33.53
C CYS A 330 -9.00 4.67 32.47
N GLY A 331 -9.69 4.61 31.33
CA GLY A 331 -9.45 3.66 30.24
C GLY A 331 -9.86 2.21 30.52
N ASN A 332 -10.29 1.89 31.74
CA ASN A 332 -10.67 0.53 32.14
C ASN A 332 -11.87 0.03 31.32
N LEU A 333 -11.75 -1.18 30.79
CA LEU A 333 -12.87 -1.92 30.19
C LEU A 333 -13.85 -2.33 31.29
N LEU A 334 -15.14 -2.32 31.00
CA LEU A 334 -16.21 -2.63 31.94
C LEU A 334 -17.19 -3.61 31.30
N ASN A 335 -17.93 -4.35 32.12
CA ASN A 335 -19.21 -4.93 31.69
C ASN A 335 -20.35 -3.94 32.04
N PRO A 336 -21.41 -3.80 31.21
CA PRO A 336 -22.49 -2.84 31.50
C PRO A 336 -23.21 -3.10 32.83
N THR A 337 -23.26 -4.37 33.27
CA THR A 337 -23.84 -4.83 34.54
C THR A 337 -22.99 -4.48 35.78
N GLU A 338 -21.74 -4.03 35.60
CA GLU A 338 -20.85 -3.59 36.68
C GLU A 338 -20.96 -2.08 36.96
N LEU A 339 -21.63 -1.31 36.08
CA LEU A 339 -21.83 0.13 36.30
C LEU A 339 -22.70 0.40 37.53
N LEU A 340 -22.27 1.35 38.35
CA LEU A 340 -23.03 1.84 39.48
C LEU A 340 -24.03 2.91 38.99
N ASP A 341 -25.29 2.84 39.42
CA ASP A 341 -26.38 3.70 38.92
C ASP A 341 -26.46 3.74 37.37
N PRO A 342 -26.64 2.57 36.72
CA PRO A 342 -26.71 2.48 35.27
C PRO A 342 -27.99 3.14 34.75
N LYS A 343 -27.89 3.82 33.62
CA LYS A 343 -28.97 4.58 32.98
C LYS A 343 -29.03 4.28 31.49
N CYS A 344 -30.25 4.20 30.96
CA CYS A 344 -30.47 4.13 29.53
C CYS A 344 -30.14 5.49 28.90
N LYS A 345 -29.12 5.54 28.03
CA LYS A 345 -28.68 6.78 27.37
C LYS A 345 -29.78 7.47 26.56
N VAL A 346 -30.79 6.72 26.11
CA VAL A 346 -31.90 7.20 25.26
C VAL A 346 -33.04 7.84 26.08
N CYS A 347 -33.45 7.24 27.20
CA CYS A 347 -34.60 7.72 27.99
C CYS A 347 -34.26 8.14 29.44
N ARG A 348 -32.97 8.14 29.81
CA ARG A 348 -32.40 8.46 31.14
C ARG A 348 -32.81 7.55 32.30
N ASN A 349 -33.88 6.77 32.17
CA ASN A 349 -34.34 5.83 33.20
C ASN A 349 -33.35 4.66 33.44
N PRO A 350 -33.30 4.12 34.67
CA PRO A 350 -32.46 2.95 34.98
C PRO A 350 -32.97 1.69 34.25
N PRO A 351 -32.08 0.86 33.66
CA PRO A 351 -32.43 -0.46 33.16
C PRO A 351 -32.39 -1.51 34.28
N GLN A 352 -33.08 -2.62 34.07
CA GLN A 352 -33.01 -3.80 34.93
C GLN A 352 -32.17 -4.89 34.27
N ILE A 353 -31.52 -5.75 35.05
CA ILE A 353 -30.92 -6.98 34.50
C ILE A 353 -32.06 -7.95 34.15
N ARG A 354 -32.00 -8.54 32.96
CA ARG A 354 -32.88 -9.63 32.53
C ARG A 354 -32.08 -10.68 31.76
N ASP A 355 -32.51 -11.93 31.88
CA ASP A 355 -31.94 -13.05 31.11
C ASP A 355 -32.35 -12.97 29.63
N THR A 356 -31.43 -13.34 28.76
CA THR A 356 -31.62 -13.37 27.31
C THR A 356 -30.74 -14.46 26.68
N ASP A 357 -31.37 -15.29 25.85
CA ASP A 357 -30.77 -16.49 25.29
C ASP A 357 -30.05 -16.17 23.97
N HIS A 358 -28.91 -16.81 23.73
CA HIS A 358 -28.12 -16.58 22.52
C HIS A 358 -27.53 -17.85 21.91
N LEU A 359 -27.39 -17.84 20.58
CA LEU A 359 -26.57 -18.78 19.83
C LEU A 359 -25.10 -18.36 19.88
N PHE A 360 -24.22 -19.32 20.14
CA PHE A 360 -22.77 -19.18 20.12
C PHE A 360 -22.16 -20.12 19.08
N LEU A 361 -21.12 -19.65 18.37
CA LEU A 361 -20.34 -20.44 17.42
C LEU A 361 -19.17 -21.12 18.14
N GLU A 362 -19.12 -22.44 18.12
CA GLU A 362 -18.09 -23.28 18.73
C GLU A 362 -16.79 -23.31 17.91
N LEU A 363 -16.10 -22.17 17.88
CA LEU A 363 -14.73 -22.09 17.37
C LEU A 363 -13.75 -23.12 18.00
N PRO A 364 -13.86 -23.56 19.27
CA PRO A 364 -12.99 -24.61 19.82
C PRO A 364 -13.05 -25.92 19.03
N LEU A 365 -14.25 -26.36 18.62
CA LEU A 365 -14.45 -27.59 17.86
C LEU A 365 -13.86 -27.51 16.43
N LEU A 366 -13.85 -26.31 15.85
CA LEU A 366 -13.34 -26.04 14.52
C LEU A 366 -11.81 -25.82 14.47
N ARG A 367 -11.14 -25.75 15.63
CA ARG A 367 -9.73 -25.37 15.75
C ARG A 367 -8.81 -26.16 14.82
N SER A 368 -8.91 -27.49 14.78
CA SER A 368 -7.98 -28.35 14.03
C SER A 368 -7.98 -28.02 12.52
N LYS A 369 -9.17 -28.02 11.90
CA LYS A 369 -9.36 -27.66 10.48
C LYS A 369 -8.87 -26.23 10.19
N LEU A 370 -9.13 -25.30 11.11
CA LEU A 370 -8.73 -23.91 10.96
C LEU A 370 -7.20 -23.73 11.04
N GLU A 371 -6.53 -24.41 11.98
CA GLU A 371 -5.07 -24.36 12.10
C GLU A 371 -4.37 -25.00 10.89
N GLU A 372 -4.91 -26.09 10.34
CA GLU A 372 -4.46 -26.67 9.07
C GLU A 372 -4.56 -25.65 7.92
N PHE A 373 -5.74 -25.05 7.72
CA PHE A 373 -5.98 -24.01 6.71
C PHE A 373 -5.03 -22.80 6.87
N ILE A 374 -4.88 -22.27 8.08
CA ILE A 374 -4.00 -21.11 8.35
C ILE A 374 -2.53 -21.47 8.09
N ASN A 375 -2.05 -22.62 8.55
CA ASN A 375 -0.66 -23.03 8.37
C ASN A 375 -0.33 -23.26 6.88
N GLN A 376 -1.28 -23.76 6.09
CA GLN A 376 -1.09 -23.97 4.65
C GLN A 376 -1.18 -22.64 3.86
N MET A 377 -2.27 -21.87 4.03
CA MET A 377 -2.54 -20.69 3.21
C MET A 377 -1.71 -19.46 3.60
N SER A 378 -1.29 -19.32 4.86
CA SER A 378 -0.41 -18.20 5.23
C SER A 378 0.92 -18.23 4.48
N VAL A 379 1.45 -19.42 4.21
CA VAL A 379 2.66 -19.64 3.40
C VAL A 379 2.33 -19.63 1.90
N ALA A 380 1.39 -20.46 1.44
CA ALA A 380 1.09 -20.63 0.02
C ALA A 380 0.46 -19.38 -0.64
N GLY A 381 -0.29 -18.59 0.12
CA GLY A 381 -0.84 -17.30 -0.28
C GLY A 381 0.01 -16.09 0.10
N GLY A 382 1.19 -16.28 0.69
CA GLY A 382 2.14 -15.21 1.00
C GLY A 382 1.56 -14.09 1.88
N TRP A 383 0.86 -14.46 2.96
CA TRP A 383 0.15 -13.52 3.83
C TRP A 383 1.07 -12.43 4.40
N SER A 384 0.50 -11.26 4.63
CA SER A 384 1.19 -10.12 5.23
C SER A 384 1.55 -10.40 6.71
N GLN A 385 2.75 -9.98 7.16
CA GLN A 385 3.33 -10.44 8.43
C GLN A 385 2.50 -10.02 9.65
N ASN A 386 1.86 -8.85 9.61
CA ASN A 386 0.89 -8.37 10.59
C ASN A 386 -0.37 -9.25 10.63
N ALA A 387 -0.86 -9.72 9.47
CA ALA A 387 -1.98 -10.67 9.39
C ALA A 387 -1.65 -12.01 10.08
N VAL A 388 -0.46 -12.54 9.78
CA VAL A 388 0.06 -13.79 10.37
C VAL A 388 0.23 -13.65 11.88
N GLN A 389 0.82 -12.55 12.36
CA GLN A 389 1.00 -12.26 13.79
C GLN A 389 -0.34 -12.13 14.54
N ALA A 390 -1.30 -11.35 14.00
CA ALA A 390 -2.62 -11.17 14.61
C ALA A 390 -3.41 -12.49 14.66
N THR A 391 -3.31 -13.31 13.62
CA THR A 391 -3.99 -14.62 13.54
C THR A 391 -3.41 -15.61 14.54
N HIS A 392 -2.08 -15.75 14.62
CA HIS A 392 -1.46 -16.64 15.62
C HIS A 392 -1.64 -16.14 17.06
N ALA A 393 -1.81 -14.84 17.30
CA ALA A 393 -2.16 -14.33 18.63
C ALA A 393 -3.52 -14.87 19.10
N TRP A 394 -4.54 -14.87 18.23
CA TRP A 394 -5.85 -15.46 18.52
C TRP A 394 -5.78 -16.99 18.76
N LEU A 395 -5.04 -17.73 17.92
CA LEU A 395 -4.84 -19.17 18.11
C LEU A 395 -4.11 -19.50 19.42
N LYS A 396 -3.19 -18.63 19.87
CA LYS A 396 -2.41 -18.78 21.10
C LYS A 396 -3.19 -18.42 22.36
N GLU A 397 -4.08 -17.42 22.31
CA GLU A 397 -5.02 -17.13 23.41
C GLU A 397 -5.98 -18.31 23.65
N GLY A 398 -6.27 -19.05 22.57
CA GLY A 398 -7.25 -20.12 22.54
C GLY A 398 -8.56 -19.61 21.94
N LEU A 399 -9.06 -20.34 20.95
CA LEU A 399 -10.39 -20.09 20.41
C LEU A 399 -11.43 -20.33 21.52
N LYS A 400 -12.44 -19.47 21.57
CA LYS A 400 -13.53 -19.46 22.56
C LYS A 400 -14.86 -19.41 21.83
N PRO A 401 -15.97 -19.91 22.41
CA PRO A 401 -17.30 -19.70 21.85
C PRO A 401 -17.56 -18.21 21.58
N ARG A 402 -18.25 -17.89 20.48
CA ARG A 402 -18.56 -16.50 20.11
C ARG A 402 -20.06 -16.31 19.86
N CYS A 403 -20.70 -15.44 20.62
CA CYS A 403 -22.12 -15.11 20.46
C CYS A 403 -22.42 -14.48 19.09
N ILE A 404 -23.16 -15.21 18.25
CA ILE A 404 -23.51 -14.84 16.85
C ILE A 404 -24.90 -14.21 16.70
N THR A 405 -25.60 -13.90 17.80
CA THR A 405 -26.95 -13.29 17.78
C THR A 405 -27.05 -12.05 18.66
N ARG A 406 -27.98 -11.13 18.38
CA ARG A 406 -28.23 -9.92 19.18
C ARG A 406 -29.71 -9.54 19.24
N ASP A 407 -30.10 -8.91 20.34
CA ASP A 407 -31.44 -8.35 20.56
C ASP A 407 -31.57 -6.95 19.93
N LEU A 408 -31.51 -6.92 18.60
CA LEU A 408 -31.71 -5.73 17.76
C LEU A 408 -32.86 -5.98 16.78
N LYS A 409 -33.36 -4.91 16.14
CA LYS A 409 -34.37 -5.04 15.07
C LYS A 409 -33.80 -4.77 13.68
N TRP A 410 -32.64 -4.13 13.57
CA TRP A 410 -31.94 -3.93 12.30
C TRP A 410 -30.75 -4.89 12.13
N GLY A 411 -31.03 -6.04 11.53
CA GLY A 411 -30.09 -7.12 11.21
C GLY A 411 -30.77 -8.23 10.42
N VAL A 412 -30.02 -9.23 9.97
CA VAL A 412 -30.59 -10.45 9.38
C VAL A 412 -31.32 -11.25 10.49
N PRO A 413 -32.63 -11.57 10.38
CA PRO A 413 -33.34 -12.34 11.39
C PRO A 413 -32.75 -13.73 11.61
N VAL A 414 -33.00 -14.34 12.77
CA VAL A 414 -32.59 -15.73 13.04
C VAL A 414 -33.71 -16.69 12.63
N PRO A 415 -33.48 -17.66 11.70
CA PRO A 415 -34.51 -18.61 11.23
C PRO A 415 -34.90 -19.71 12.24
N HIS A 416 -35.06 -19.37 13.52
CA HIS A 416 -35.36 -20.33 14.59
C HIS A 416 -36.52 -19.84 15.48
N GLU A 417 -37.45 -20.74 15.81
CA GLU A 417 -38.68 -20.43 16.57
C GLU A 417 -38.40 -19.67 17.88
N LYS A 418 -37.39 -20.10 18.64
CA LYS A 418 -36.96 -19.48 19.91
C LYS A 418 -36.33 -18.09 19.75
N TYR A 419 -35.97 -17.70 18.52
CA TYR A 419 -35.14 -16.52 18.24
C TYR A 419 -35.75 -15.55 17.21
N LYS A 420 -37.05 -15.68 16.92
CA LYS A 420 -37.82 -14.79 16.01
C LYS A 420 -37.64 -13.29 16.27
N ASP A 421 -37.46 -12.89 17.53
CA ASP A 421 -37.30 -11.50 17.93
C ASP A 421 -35.85 -10.96 17.82
N LYS A 422 -34.89 -11.82 17.46
CA LYS A 422 -33.45 -11.52 17.39
C LYS A 422 -32.93 -11.53 15.95
N VAL A 423 -31.75 -10.95 15.79
CA VAL A 423 -30.98 -10.95 14.54
C VAL A 423 -29.62 -11.60 14.74
N PHE A 424 -28.97 -11.99 13.66
CA PHE A 424 -27.54 -12.32 13.66
C PHE A 424 -26.69 -11.10 14.02
N TYR A 425 -25.51 -11.35 14.60
CA TYR A 425 -24.55 -10.33 14.96
C TYR A 425 -23.71 -9.96 13.73
N VAL A 426 -23.61 -8.66 13.41
CA VAL A 426 -22.95 -8.14 12.20
C VAL A 426 -21.56 -8.72 11.92
N TRP A 427 -20.76 -9.03 12.95
CA TRP A 427 -19.43 -9.65 12.77
C TRP A 427 -19.44 -11.14 12.36
N PHE A 428 -20.61 -11.76 12.31
CA PHE A 428 -20.84 -13.10 11.76
C PHE A 428 -21.32 -13.03 10.30
N ASP A 429 -22.31 -12.17 9.99
CA ASP A 429 -22.93 -12.14 8.66
C ASP A 429 -22.35 -11.08 7.68
N ALA A 430 -21.67 -10.03 8.13
CA ALA A 430 -21.05 -9.07 7.21
C ALA A 430 -20.02 -9.71 6.24
N PRO A 431 -19.21 -10.72 6.62
CA PRO A 431 -18.40 -11.47 5.66
C PRO A 431 -19.22 -12.32 4.66
N ILE A 432 -20.42 -12.78 5.04
CA ILE A 432 -21.37 -13.43 4.11
C ILE A 432 -21.86 -12.41 3.06
N GLY A 433 -21.81 -11.12 3.39
CA GLY A 433 -22.03 -9.99 2.47
C GLY A 433 -21.23 -10.06 1.17
N TYR A 434 -20.01 -10.60 1.17
CA TYR A 434 -19.26 -10.77 -0.10
C TYR A 434 -19.95 -11.77 -1.05
N VAL A 435 -20.56 -12.81 -0.48
CA VAL A 435 -21.23 -13.89 -1.21
C VAL A 435 -22.58 -13.41 -1.71
N SER A 436 -23.39 -12.79 -0.84
CA SER A 436 -24.72 -12.27 -1.20
C SER A 436 -24.65 -11.12 -2.22
N ILE A 437 -23.63 -10.25 -2.17
CA ILE A 437 -23.39 -9.25 -3.21
C ILE A 437 -22.98 -9.91 -4.54
N THR A 438 -22.24 -11.02 -4.51
CA THR A 438 -21.96 -11.79 -5.73
C THR A 438 -23.24 -12.43 -6.29
N ALA A 439 -24.12 -12.93 -5.43
CA ALA A 439 -25.45 -13.46 -5.80
C ALA A 439 -26.39 -12.38 -6.37
N CYS A 440 -26.27 -11.12 -5.93
CA CYS A 440 -26.97 -9.98 -6.55
C CYS A 440 -26.48 -9.69 -7.99
N CYS A 441 -25.24 -10.04 -8.31
CA CYS A 441 -24.62 -9.81 -9.61
C CYS A 441 -24.87 -10.97 -10.60
N THR A 442 -24.84 -12.22 -10.13
CA THR A 442 -25.06 -13.42 -10.96
C THR A 442 -25.72 -14.56 -10.16
N PRO A 443 -26.72 -15.28 -10.72
CA PRO A 443 -27.31 -16.42 -10.02
C PRO A 443 -26.33 -17.59 -9.87
N GLU A 444 -25.35 -17.74 -10.76
CA GLU A 444 -24.29 -18.76 -10.73
C GLU A 444 -23.13 -18.41 -9.78
N TRP A 445 -23.38 -17.63 -8.72
CA TRP A 445 -22.36 -17.14 -7.78
C TRP A 445 -21.55 -18.26 -7.11
N GLU A 446 -22.13 -19.46 -6.99
CA GLU A 446 -21.44 -20.67 -6.50
C GLU A 446 -20.21 -21.03 -7.34
N GLN A 447 -20.19 -20.70 -8.63
CA GLN A 447 -18.99 -20.93 -9.45
C GLN A 447 -17.78 -20.12 -8.94
N TRP A 448 -18.01 -18.96 -8.31
CA TRP A 448 -16.96 -18.18 -7.65
C TRP A 448 -16.69 -18.63 -6.21
N TRP A 449 -17.73 -18.92 -5.43
CA TRP A 449 -17.61 -19.14 -3.98
C TRP A 449 -17.60 -20.60 -3.51
N LYS A 450 -17.86 -21.58 -4.37
CA LYS A 450 -17.79 -23.03 -4.08
C LYS A 450 -16.88 -23.78 -5.06
N ASN A 451 -15.77 -23.16 -5.46
CA ASN A 451 -14.87 -23.63 -6.53
C ASN A 451 -13.38 -23.34 -6.23
N PRO A 452 -12.85 -23.78 -5.07
CA PRO A 452 -11.46 -23.50 -4.66
C PRO A 452 -10.40 -24.07 -5.61
N ASP A 453 -10.75 -25.03 -6.46
CA ASP A 453 -9.84 -25.66 -7.44
C ASP A 453 -9.50 -24.70 -8.60
N GLN A 454 -10.35 -23.70 -8.88
CA GLN A 454 -10.23 -22.81 -10.05
C GLN A 454 -10.22 -21.32 -9.71
N VAL A 455 -10.55 -20.95 -8.46
CA VAL A 455 -10.74 -19.56 -8.03
C VAL A 455 -9.78 -19.19 -6.91
N GLU A 456 -9.04 -18.11 -7.09
CA GLU A 456 -8.15 -17.54 -6.07
C GLU A 456 -8.83 -16.36 -5.37
N LEU A 457 -9.17 -16.50 -4.08
CA LEU A 457 -9.73 -15.41 -3.27
C LEU A 457 -8.64 -14.53 -2.64
N PHE A 458 -8.63 -13.25 -3.02
CA PHE A 458 -7.79 -12.19 -2.45
C PHE A 458 -8.63 -11.21 -1.64
N GLN A 459 -8.19 -10.86 -0.43
CA GLN A 459 -8.93 -9.95 0.46
C GLN A 459 -8.06 -8.80 0.98
N PHE A 460 -8.62 -7.57 0.95
CA PHE A 460 -7.92 -6.32 1.27
C PHE A 460 -8.60 -5.58 2.43
N MET A 461 -7.86 -5.26 3.49
CA MET A 461 -8.41 -4.66 4.70
C MET A 461 -7.40 -3.93 5.60
N GLY A 462 -7.90 -3.13 6.53
CA GLY A 462 -7.13 -2.70 7.71
C GLY A 462 -7.01 -3.81 8.76
N LYS A 463 -5.93 -3.77 9.57
CA LYS A 463 -5.57 -4.79 10.58
C LYS A 463 -6.70 -5.23 11.52
N ASP A 464 -7.61 -4.35 11.88
CA ASP A 464 -8.70 -4.63 12.83
C ASP A 464 -9.67 -5.72 12.32
N ASN A 465 -9.76 -5.89 11.00
CA ASN A 465 -10.65 -6.87 10.37
C ASN A 465 -10.02 -8.27 10.24
N VAL A 466 -8.72 -8.45 10.54
CA VAL A 466 -8.00 -9.71 10.27
C VAL A 466 -8.64 -10.92 10.94
N PRO A 467 -8.94 -10.95 12.26
CA PRO A 467 -9.49 -12.14 12.91
C PRO A 467 -10.84 -12.58 12.32
N PHE A 468 -11.60 -11.65 11.74
CA PHE A 468 -12.88 -11.96 11.12
C PHE A 468 -12.72 -12.69 9.78
N HIS A 469 -11.61 -12.47 9.07
CA HIS A 469 -11.31 -13.05 7.76
C HIS A 469 -10.32 -14.22 7.81
N THR A 470 -9.51 -14.34 8.87
CA THR A 470 -8.58 -15.46 9.07
C THR A 470 -9.05 -16.49 10.11
N VAL A 471 -10.00 -16.13 10.99
CA VAL A 471 -10.59 -17.03 11.99
C VAL A 471 -12.11 -17.17 11.80
N MET A 472 -12.91 -16.13 12.04
CA MET A 472 -14.38 -16.26 12.12
C MET A 472 -15.02 -16.80 10.84
N PHE A 473 -14.78 -16.15 9.70
CA PHE A 473 -15.40 -16.51 8.43
C PHE A 473 -14.88 -17.85 7.88
N PRO A 474 -13.55 -18.14 7.86
CA PRO A 474 -13.06 -19.48 7.51
C PRO A 474 -13.62 -20.58 8.43
N SER A 475 -13.74 -20.36 9.74
CA SER A 475 -14.42 -21.30 10.65
C SER A 475 -15.88 -21.52 10.25
N THR A 476 -16.63 -20.45 9.96
CA THR A 476 -18.04 -20.55 9.53
C THR A 476 -18.17 -21.41 8.27
N LEU A 477 -17.33 -21.16 7.25
CA LEU A 477 -17.33 -21.92 6.00
C LEU A 477 -16.89 -23.38 6.20
N LEU A 478 -15.78 -23.63 6.91
CA LEU A 478 -15.26 -24.97 7.22
C LEU A 478 -16.21 -25.82 8.08
N GLY A 479 -17.07 -25.17 8.87
CA GLY A 479 -18.08 -25.81 9.70
C GLY A 479 -19.23 -26.44 8.89
N THR A 480 -19.60 -25.84 7.74
CA THR A 480 -20.65 -26.37 6.86
C THR A 480 -20.29 -27.73 6.25
N GLY A 481 -18.99 -28.01 6.08
CA GLY A 481 -18.50 -29.18 5.35
C GLY A 481 -18.58 -29.06 3.82
N GLU A 482 -19.15 -27.98 3.28
CA GLU A 482 -19.18 -27.73 1.83
C GLU A 482 -17.83 -27.24 1.27
N LYS A 483 -17.65 -27.38 -0.04
CA LYS A 483 -16.39 -27.07 -0.76
C LYS A 483 -16.24 -25.58 -1.10
N TRP A 484 -16.20 -24.73 -0.07
CA TRP A 484 -16.07 -23.27 -0.22
C TRP A 484 -14.72 -22.83 -0.80
N THR A 485 -14.75 -21.74 -1.58
CA THR A 485 -13.57 -20.96 -1.98
C THR A 485 -13.07 -20.16 -0.78
N LEU A 486 -12.07 -20.70 -0.07
CA LEU A 486 -11.46 -20.06 1.08
C LEU A 486 -10.43 -18.98 0.69
N LEU A 487 -10.12 -18.10 1.65
CA LEU A 487 -9.12 -17.04 1.52
C LEU A 487 -7.75 -17.61 1.13
N LYS A 488 -7.25 -17.28 -0.07
CA LYS A 488 -5.88 -17.57 -0.50
C LYS A 488 -4.93 -16.53 0.06
N THR A 489 -5.14 -15.24 -0.25
CA THR A 489 -4.16 -14.17 0.01
C THR A 489 -4.78 -12.96 0.71
N ILE A 490 -4.23 -12.55 1.86
CA ILE A 490 -4.68 -11.38 2.62
C ILE A 490 -3.67 -10.22 2.58
N SER A 491 -4.13 -9.05 2.13
CA SER A 491 -3.35 -7.81 2.05
C SER A 491 -3.82 -6.84 3.12
N VAL A 492 -3.07 -6.79 4.23
CA VAL A 492 -3.44 -6.05 5.44
C VAL A 492 -2.65 -4.75 5.56
N THR A 493 -3.33 -3.68 5.98
CA THR A 493 -2.72 -2.37 6.22
C THR A 493 -2.78 -1.95 7.69
N GLU A 494 -1.74 -1.23 8.10
CA GLU A 494 -1.68 -0.44 9.32
C GLU A 494 -2.44 0.91 9.12
N TYR A 495 -2.44 1.83 10.09
CA TYR A 495 -3.24 3.05 9.96
C TYR A 495 -2.54 4.16 9.17
N LEU A 496 -3.31 4.87 8.33
CA LEU A 496 -2.95 6.21 7.89
C LEU A 496 -3.40 7.24 8.95
N ASN A 497 -2.44 7.96 9.52
CA ASN A 497 -2.64 9.10 10.40
C ASN A 497 -2.63 10.42 9.61
N TYR A 498 -2.99 11.55 10.24
CA TYR A 498 -3.15 12.86 9.58
C TYR A 498 -2.47 13.99 10.36
N GLU A 499 -1.52 14.69 9.71
CA GLU A 499 -0.70 15.80 10.22
C GLU A 499 0.01 15.54 11.57
N SER A 500 -0.68 15.66 12.70
CA SER A 500 -0.14 15.43 14.05
C SER A 500 -0.99 14.49 14.91
N GLY A 501 -1.95 13.78 14.32
CA GLY A 501 -2.88 12.91 15.05
C GLY A 501 -3.67 11.96 14.16
N LYS A 502 -4.84 11.53 14.62
CA LYS A 502 -5.77 10.66 13.89
C LYS A 502 -6.85 11.47 13.17
N PHE A 503 -7.40 10.91 12.09
CA PHE A 503 -8.67 11.37 11.52
C PHE A 503 -9.77 11.37 12.60
N SER A 504 -10.65 12.37 12.61
CA SER A 504 -11.70 12.49 13.63
C SER A 504 -12.97 13.12 13.04
N LYS A 505 -14.03 12.34 12.84
CA LYS A 505 -15.32 12.83 12.34
C LYS A 505 -15.93 13.89 13.27
N SER A 506 -15.95 13.63 14.58
CA SER A 506 -16.54 14.54 15.58
C SER A 506 -15.78 15.86 15.74
N LYS A 507 -14.45 15.87 15.60
CA LYS A 507 -13.64 17.10 15.57
C LYS A 507 -13.43 17.62 14.14
N GLY A 508 -14.01 16.98 13.12
CA GLY A 508 -13.78 17.17 11.68
C GLY A 508 -12.35 16.99 11.16
N ILE A 509 -11.35 16.74 12.01
CA ILE A 509 -9.93 16.72 11.64
C ILE A 509 -9.66 15.69 10.54
N GLY A 510 -9.04 16.16 9.44
CA GLY A 510 -8.70 15.35 8.28
C GLY A 510 -9.55 15.63 7.04
N VAL A 511 -9.14 14.97 5.96
CA VAL A 511 -9.83 14.94 4.66
C VAL A 511 -10.71 13.69 4.59
N PHE A 512 -12.00 13.88 4.33
CA PHE A 512 -12.93 12.81 4.02
C PHE A 512 -13.07 12.62 2.50
N GLY A 513 -13.59 11.49 2.05
CA GLY A 513 -13.68 11.18 0.62
C GLY A 513 -14.54 12.16 -0.18
N ASN A 514 -15.53 12.77 0.46
CA ASN A 514 -16.32 13.87 -0.09
C ASN A 514 -15.60 15.23 -0.02
N ASP A 515 -14.71 15.46 0.97
CA ASP A 515 -13.87 16.66 1.04
C ASP A 515 -12.85 16.69 -0.12
N ALA A 516 -12.36 15.53 -0.56
CA ALA A 516 -11.26 15.41 -1.53
C ALA A 516 -11.59 16.01 -2.91
N LYS A 517 -12.82 15.82 -3.41
CA LYS A 517 -13.28 16.41 -4.68
C LYS A 517 -13.32 17.94 -4.64
N ASP A 518 -13.58 18.54 -3.48
CA ASP A 518 -13.68 19.99 -3.30
C ASP A 518 -12.31 20.70 -3.15
N THR A 519 -11.20 19.99 -3.40
CA THR A 519 -9.83 20.53 -3.29
C THR A 519 -9.24 21.01 -4.62
N ASN A 520 -9.89 20.71 -5.75
CA ASN A 520 -9.35 20.89 -7.11
C ASN A 520 -7.99 20.18 -7.36
N ILE A 521 -7.61 19.22 -6.51
CA ILE A 521 -6.50 18.29 -6.75
C ILE A 521 -7.07 17.03 -7.44
N PRO A 522 -6.59 16.65 -8.64
CA PRO A 522 -7.11 15.48 -9.37
C PRO A 522 -6.99 14.15 -8.62
N SER A 523 -7.87 13.20 -8.92
CA SER A 523 -7.96 11.93 -8.19
C SER A 523 -6.71 11.06 -8.36
N GLU A 524 -6.01 11.09 -9.51
CA GLU A 524 -4.73 10.40 -9.68
C GLU A 524 -3.64 10.88 -8.71
N VAL A 525 -3.61 12.17 -8.36
CA VAL A 525 -2.65 12.71 -7.39
C VAL A 525 -2.93 12.16 -5.99
N TRP A 526 -4.22 12.08 -5.60
CA TRP A 526 -4.62 11.45 -4.35
C TRP A 526 -4.28 9.96 -4.33
N ARG A 527 -4.59 9.23 -5.41
CA ARG A 527 -4.26 7.79 -5.53
C ARG A 527 -2.75 7.57 -5.41
N TYR A 528 -1.96 8.29 -6.21
CA TYR A 528 -0.50 8.22 -6.20
C TYR A 528 0.09 8.47 -4.81
N TYR A 529 -0.35 9.55 -4.15
CA TYR A 529 0.16 9.91 -2.83
C TYR A 529 -0.15 8.85 -1.79
N LEU A 530 -1.41 8.39 -1.74
CA LEU A 530 -1.85 7.38 -0.78
C LEU A 530 -1.17 6.03 -1.01
N LEU A 531 -0.93 5.64 -2.26
CA LEU A 531 -0.24 4.38 -2.60
C LEU A 531 1.27 4.45 -2.36
N THR A 532 1.90 5.59 -2.65
CA THR A 532 3.31 5.85 -2.29
C THR A 532 3.51 5.80 -0.77
N ASN A 533 2.53 6.30 0.00
CA ASN A 533 2.51 6.28 1.46
C ASN A 533 1.63 5.16 2.05
N ARG A 534 1.40 4.05 1.31
CA ARG A 534 0.61 2.92 1.78
C ARG A 534 1.20 2.33 3.08
N PRO A 535 0.40 2.19 4.15
CA PRO A 535 0.85 1.63 5.43
C PRO A 535 0.91 0.10 5.39
N GLU A 536 1.91 -0.47 4.71
CA GLU A 536 2.06 -1.93 4.50
C GLU A 536 2.74 -2.68 5.67
N VAL A 537 3.49 -1.96 6.54
CA VAL A 537 4.36 -2.55 7.58
C VAL A 537 4.26 -1.78 8.91
N SER A 538 4.05 -0.47 8.85
CA SER A 538 3.81 0.40 9.99
C SER A 538 2.73 1.41 9.64
N ASP A 539 2.12 2.03 10.66
CA ASP A 539 1.35 3.25 10.50
C ASP A 539 2.12 4.28 9.65
N THR A 540 1.42 5.02 8.77
CA THR A 540 1.98 6.12 7.97
C THR A 540 1.25 7.44 8.26
N LEU A 541 1.73 8.55 7.69
CA LEU A 541 1.26 9.89 8.02
C LEU A 541 1.01 10.71 6.75
N PHE A 542 -0.23 11.13 6.54
CA PHE A 542 -0.58 12.16 5.56
C PHE A 542 -0.09 13.53 6.06
N THR A 543 0.69 14.26 5.25
CA THR A 543 0.93 15.70 5.47
C THR A 543 0.82 16.49 4.17
N TRP A 544 0.22 17.68 4.20
CA TRP A 544 -0.01 18.49 2.99
C TRP A 544 1.28 18.90 2.29
N ALA A 545 2.34 19.21 3.05
CA ALA A 545 3.66 19.52 2.51
C ALA A 545 4.37 18.29 1.88
N ASP A 546 3.99 17.07 2.25
CA ASP A 546 4.48 15.85 1.60
C ASP A 546 3.68 15.53 0.33
N LEU A 547 2.35 15.75 0.34
CA LEU A 547 1.52 15.71 -0.87
C LEU A 547 2.03 16.68 -1.95
N GLN A 548 2.33 17.92 -1.55
CA GLN A 548 2.93 18.93 -2.43
C GLN A 548 4.29 18.46 -2.99
N ALA A 549 5.19 17.95 -2.14
CA ALA A 549 6.49 17.47 -2.57
C ALA A 549 6.34 16.36 -3.61
N LYS A 550 5.51 15.35 -3.34
CA LYS A 550 5.24 14.21 -4.24
C LYS A 550 4.65 14.64 -5.58
N LEU A 551 3.70 15.57 -5.58
CA LEU A 551 3.16 16.14 -6.82
C LEU A 551 4.22 16.92 -7.61
N ASN A 552 4.94 17.83 -6.95
CA ASN A 552 5.82 18.77 -7.66
C ASN A 552 7.15 18.12 -8.11
N SER A 553 7.74 17.19 -7.34
CA SER A 553 9.01 16.53 -7.71
C SER A 553 8.86 15.21 -8.46
N GLU A 554 7.94 14.33 -8.05
CA GLU A 554 7.84 12.97 -8.60
C GLU A 554 6.85 12.90 -9.76
N LEU A 555 5.64 13.48 -9.64
CA LEU A 555 4.68 13.52 -10.74
C LEU A 555 5.04 14.58 -11.79
N LEU A 556 5.20 15.85 -11.39
CA LEU A 556 5.46 16.95 -12.33
C LEU A 556 6.90 16.93 -12.89
N SER A 557 7.92 16.96 -12.02
CA SER A 557 9.32 17.17 -12.45
C SER A 557 10.03 15.92 -13.00
N ASN A 558 9.52 14.71 -12.74
CA ASN A 558 10.02 13.46 -13.34
C ASN A 558 9.06 12.94 -14.42
N LEU A 559 7.89 12.43 -14.04
CA LEU A 559 6.97 11.72 -14.95
C LEU A 559 6.36 12.62 -16.04
N GLY A 560 5.70 13.70 -15.64
CA GLY A 560 5.12 14.68 -16.55
C GLY A 560 6.19 15.37 -17.41
N ASN A 561 7.36 15.67 -16.83
CA ASN A 561 8.50 16.21 -17.54
C ASN A 561 9.05 15.25 -18.61
N PHE A 562 9.22 13.95 -18.32
CA PHE A 562 9.65 12.96 -19.32
C PHE A 562 8.68 12.93 -20.51
N ILE A 563 7.40 12.70 -20.23
CA ILE A 563 6.38 12.55 -21.27
C ILE A 563 6.25 13.82 -22.11
N ASN A 564 6.22 14.99 -21.46
CA ASN A 564 6.18 16.28 -22.15
C ASN A 564 7.44 16.53 -23.00
N ARG A 565 8.65 16.23 -22.51
CA ARG A 565 9.90 16.34 -23.29
C ARG A 565 9.85 15.49 -24.56
N VAL A 566 9.36 14.25 -24.47
CA VAL A 566 9.23 13.33 -25.61
C VAL A 566 8.21 13.86 -26.62
N LEU A 567 6.96 14.03 -26.18
CA LEU A 567 5.85 14.35 -27.07
C LEU A 567 5.98 15.77 -27.67
N SER A 568 6.41 16.76 -26.88
CA SER A 568 6.65 18.13 -27.38
C SER A 568 7.92 18.27 -28.23
N PHE A 569 8.79 17.26 -28.32
CA PHE A 569 9.85 17.24 -29.34
C PHE A 569 9.34 16.65 -30.65
N ILE A 570 8.57 15.56 -30.59
CA ILE A 570 7.95 14.92 -31.76
C ILE A 570 6.95 15.87 -32.43
N ALA A 571 6.16 16.60 -31.66
CA ALA A 571 5.15 17.53 -32.17
C ALA A 571 5.68 18.84 -32.78
N LYS A 572 6.98 19.12 -32.71
CA LYS A 572 7.57 20.29 -33.38
C LYS A 572 7.55 20.13 -34.91
N PRO A 573 7.37 21.22 -35.69
CA PRO A 573 7.43 21.17 -37.14
C PRO A 573 8.74 20.60 -37.67
N SER A 574 8.68 19.98 -38.85
CA SER A 574 9.85 19.47 -39.57
C SER A 574 10.97 20.52 -39.70
N GLY A 575 12.23 20.10 -39.55
CA GLY A 575 13.39 20.98 -39.36
C GLY A 575 13.64 21.42 -37.90
N SER A 576 12.71 21.13 -36.98
CA SER A 576 12.86 21.33 -35.53
C SER A 576 12.33 20.19 -34.65
N GLY A 577 11.80 19.14 -35.28
CA GLY A 577 11.18 17.94 -34.72
C GLY A 577 10.63 17.06 -35.84
N TYR A 578 9.51 16.37 -35.59
CA TYR A 578 8.98 15.32 -36.49
C TYR A 578 7.52 15.53 -36.95
N ASP A 579 6.99 16.76 -36.89
CA ASP A 579 5.64 17.14 -37.36
C ASP A 579 4.48 16.32 -36.72
N SER A 580 4.66 15.95 -35.45
CA SER A 580 3.78 15.03 -34.69
C SER A 580 3.76 13.59 -35.22
N ILE A 581 4.74 13.17 -36.03
CA ILE A 581 4.85 11.82 -36.57
C ILE A 581 5.93 11.05 -35.82
N ILE A 582 5.65 9.81 -35.41
CA ILE A 582 6.64 8.89 -34.85
C ILE A 582 7.68 8.57 -35.93
N PRO A 583 8.98 8.90 -35.73
CA PRO A 583 10.00 8.66 -36.75
C PRO A 583 10.24 7.18 -36.97
N ASP A 584 10.73 6.83 -38.16
CA ASP A 584 11.22 5.48 -38.41
C ASP A 584 12.62 5.28 -37.83
N ALA A 585 12.89 4.07 -37.33
CA ALA A 585 14.09 3.75 -36.57
C ALA A 585 14.56 2.32 -36.91
N PRO A 586 15.15 2.11 -38.11
CA PRO A 586 15.90 0.89 -38.40
C PRO A 586 17.03 0.68 -37.37
N ASP A 587 17.43 -0.57 -37.18
CA ASP A 587 18.59 -0.97 -36.36
C ASP A 587 18.59 -0.49 -34.89
N ALA A 588 17.42 -0.13 -34.34
CA ALA A 588 17.27 0.31 -32.94
C ALA A 588 17.84 -0.68 -31.91
N GLY A 589 17.75 -1.99 -32.16
CA GLY A 589 18.34 -3.03 -31.32
C GLY A 589 19.87 -3.17 -31.42
N SER A 590 20.50 -2.53 -32.41
CA SER A 590 21.95 -2.46 -32.61
C SER A 590 22.58 -1.22 -31.97
N HIS A 591 21.81 -0.17 -31.72
CA HIS A 591 22.29 1.05 -31.07
C HIS A 591 22.55 0.81 -29.57
N LEU A 592 23.83 0.82 -29.18
CA LEU A 592 24.31 0.35 -27.88
C LEU A 592 23.57 0.98 -26.67
N LEU A 593 23.41 2.30 -26.66
CA LEU A 593 22.72 3.00 -25.57
C LEU A 593 21.25 2.58 -25.45
N THR A 594 20.57 2.43 -26.59
CA THR A 594 19.17 1.98 -26.66
C THR A 594 19.02 0.53 -26.20
N LYS A 595 19.97 -0.34 -26.57
CA LYS A 595 19.99 -1.73 -26.14
C LYS A 595 20.19 -1.86 -24.62
N THR A 596 21.22 -1.24 -24.06
CA THR A 596 21.47 -1.28 -22.60
C THR A 596 20.33 -0.65 -21.80
N PHE A 597 19.74 0.44 -22.31
CA PHE A 597 18.53 1.03 -21.75
C PHE A 597 17.36 0.03 -21.73
N ALA A 598 17.03 -0.57 -22.88
CA ALA A 598 15.93 -1.53 -22.98
C ALA A 598 16.14 -2.77 -22.08
N GLU A 599 17.38 -3.31 -22.01
CA GLU A 599 17.73 -4.40 -21.10
C GLU A 599 17.52 -4.03 -19.62
N ASN A 600 17.72 -2.77 -19.23
CA ASN A 600 17.46 -2.30 -17.87
C ASN A 600 15.97 -2.07 -17.61
N ILE A 601 15.22 -1.53 -18.58
CA ILE A 601 13.77 -1.41 -18.48
C ILE A 601 13.09 -2.78 -18.34
N SER A 602 13.50 -3.80 -19.11
CA SER A 602 12.98 -5.16 -18.96
C SER A 602 13.12 -5.71 -17.55
N LYS A 603 14.30 -5.54 -16.92
CA LYS A 603 14.55 -5.96 -15.52
C LYS A 603 13.66 -5.20 -14.52
N LEU A 604 13.36 -3.93 -14.78
CA LEU A 604 12.43 -3.15 -13.95
C LEU A 604 10.97 -3.58 -14.15
N VAL A 605 10.57 -3.95 -15.37
CA VAL A 605 9.25 -4.54 -15.65
C VAL A 605 9.10 -5.90 -14.96
N GLU A 606 10.11 -6.78 -15.00
CA GLU A 606 10.13 -8.04 -14.26
C GLU A 606 9.97 -7.82 -12.75
N GLN A 607 10.72 -6.87 -12.17
CA GLN A 607 10.60 -6.50 -10.75
C GLN A 607 9.24 -5.90 -10.40
N TYR A 608 8.63 -5.13 -11.30
CA TYR A 608 7.26 -4.62 -11.16
C TYR A 608 6.25 -5.77 -11.14
N LEU A 609 6.35 -6.71 -12.09
CA LEU A 609 5.46 -7.87 -12.19
C LEU A 609 5.55 -8.74 -10.93
N ASP A 610 6.77 -9.07 -10.47
CA ASP A 610 7.00 -9.87 -9.26
C ASP A 610 6.45 -9.17 -7.99
N ALA A 611 6.67 -7.86 -7.85
CA ALA A 611 6.14 -7.08 -6.74
C ALA A 611 4.61 -7.06 -6.72
N MET A 612 3.98 -6.85 -7.88
CA MET A 612 2.52 -6.76 -8.00
C MET A 612 1.84 -8.13 -7.81
N GLU A 613 2.42 -9.21 -8.34
CA GLU A 613 1.97 -10.58 -8.12
C GLU A 613 2.01 -10.97 -6.62
N LYS A 614 3.01 -10.46 -5.87
CA LYS A 614 3.14 -10.62 -4.41
C LYS A 614 2.39 -9.54 -3.60
N VAL A 615 1.51 -8.78 -4.26
CA VAL A 615 0.67 -7.70 -3.69
C VAL A 615 1.48 -6.63 -2.92
N LYS A 616 2.73 -6.40 -3.31
CA LYS A 616 3.64 -5.36 -2.77
C LYS A 616 3.43 -4.05 -3.52
N LEU A 617 2.21 -3.50 -3.41
CA LEU A 617 1.73 -2.39 -4.23
C LEU A 617 2.64 -1.16 -4.15
N LYS A 618 3.19 -0.86 -2.97
CA LYS A 618 4.14 0.24 -2.76
C LYS A 618 5.49 0.02 -3.46
N LEU A 619 5.95 -1.23 -3.56
CA LEU A 619 7.15 -1.57 -4.32
C LEU A 619 6.88 -1.48 -5.83
N GLY A 620 5.74 -2.01 -6.30
CA GLY A 620 5.30 -1.89 -7.69
C GLY A 620 5.29 -0.43 -8.17
N LEU A 621 4.60 0.46 -7.44
CA LEU A 621 4.56 1.89 -7.78
C LEU A 621 5.97 2.52 -7.82
N LYS A 622 6.83 2.20 -6.85
CA LYS A 622 8.21 2.70 -6.82
C LYS A 622 8.98 2.26 -8.06
N THR A 623 8.90 0.99 -8.44
CA THR A 623 9.60 0.44 -9.61
C THR A 623 9.08 1.04 -10.92
N ALA A 624 7.76 1.24 -11.05
CA ALA A 624 7.18 1.92 -12.20
C ALA A 624 7.64 3.40 -12.31
N MET A 625 7.77 4.11 -11.18
CA MET A 625 8.31 5.48 -11.19
C MET A 625 9.83 5.53 -11.46
N SER A 626 10.60 4.50 -11.11
CA SER A 626 12.01 4.39 -11.50
C SER A 626 12.18 4.36 -13.02
N ILE A 627 11.28 3.70 -13.76
CA ILE A 627 11.33 3.63 -15.23
C ILE A 627 11.23 5.03 -15.87
N SER A 628 10.49 5.97 -15.26
CA SER A 628 10.47 7.38 -15.67
C SER A 628 11.80 8.09 -15.42
N SER A 629 12.47 7.77 -14.31
CA SER A 629 13.80 8.32 -13.99
C SER A 629 14.83 7.86 -15.03
N GLU A 630 14.86 6.55 -15.34
CA GLU A 630 15.71 5.98 -16.39
C GLU A 630 15.42 6.63 -17.75
N GLY A 631 14.15 6.85 -18.10
CA GLY A 631 13.77 7.57 -19.33
C GLY A 631 14.30 9.01 -19.38
N ASN A 632 14.27 9.74 -18.26
CA ASN A 632 14.85 11.07 -18.16
C ASN A 632 16.39 11.06 -18.30
N SER A 633 17.08 10.07 -17.72
CA SER A 633 18.53 9.87 -17.87
C SER A 633 18.90 9.54 -19.32
N TYR A 634 18.20 8.60 -19.95
CA TYR A 634 18.39 8.21 -21.36
C TYR A 634 18.25 9.40 -22.33
N LEU A 635 17.25 10.26 -22.13
CA LEU A 635 17.11 11.51 -22.89
C LEU A 635 18.25 12.52 -22.62
N GLN A 636 18.85 12.49 -21.43
CA GLN A 636 19.93 13.40 -21.07
C GLN A 636 21.30 12.94 -21.58
N GLU A 637 21.58 11.64 -21.49
CA GLU A 637 22.82 11.00 -21.96
C GLU A 637 22.92 10.99 -23.49
N SER A 638 21.82 10.66 -24.18
CA SER A 638 21.74 10.72 -25.64
C SER A 638 21.87 12.14 -26.20
N GLN A 639 21.57 13.18 -25.40
CA GLN A 639 21.57 14.58 -25.83
C GLN A 639 20.78 14.80 -27.13
N PHE A 640 19.58 14.21 -27.24
CA PHE A 640 18.77 14.10 -28.47
C PHE A 640 18.62 15.42 -29.27
N TRP A 641 18.61 16.57 -28.60
CA TRP A 641 18.54 17.91 -29.22
C TRP A 641 19.80 18.31 -30.01
N LYS A 642 20.93 17.64 -29.77
CA LYS A 642 22.14 17.67 -30.61
C LYS A 642 22.07 16.62 -31.70
N LEU A 643 21.75 15.36 -31.36
CA LEU A 643 21.61 14.27 -32.33
C LEU A 643 20.69 14.65 -33.50
N TYR A 644 19.56 15.32 -33.25
CA TYR A 644 18.67 15.79 -34.32
C TYR A 644 19.36 16.63 -35.43
N LYS A 645 20.51 17.26 -35.13
CA LYS A 645 21.35 18.00 -36.08
C LYS A 645 22.56 17.19 -36.54
N ASP A 646 23.20 16.48 -35.61
CA ASP A 646 24.54 15.92 -35.78
C ASP A 646 24.51 14.45 -36.27
N ASP A 647 23.51 13.67 -35.81
CA ASP A 647 23.14 12.32 -36.28
C ASP A 647 21.62 12.11 -36.16
N PRO A 648 20.84 12.49 -37.20
CA PRO A 648 19.41 12.33 -37.20
C PRO A 648 18.94 10.86 -37.06
N SER A 649 19.75 9.88 -37.46
CA SER A 649 19.39 8.46 -37.42
C SER A 649 19.33 7.96 -35.97
N SER A 650 20.39 8.20 -35.19
CA SER A 650 20.39 7.90 -33.75
C SER A 650 19.35 8.73 -32.99
N CYS A 651 19.04 9.96 -33.44
CA CYS A 651 17.93 10.74 -32.89
C CYS A 651 16.57 10.05 -33.10
N CYS A 652 16.30 9.50 -34.29
CA CYS A 652 15.07 8.76 -34.56
C CYS A 652 14.94 7.51 -33.66
N ILE A 653 16.01 6.74 -33.49
CA ILE A 653 16.06 5.58 -32.58
C ILE A 653 15.74 6.00 -31.14
N VAL A 654 16.37 7.06 -30.64
CA VAL A 654 16.14 7.58 -29.29
C VAL A 654 14.69 8.02 -29.11
N MET A 655 14.13 8.78 -30.05
CA MET A 655 12.79 9.34 -29.93
C MET A 655 11.68 8.30 -30.11
N LYS A 656 11.82 7.33 -31.03
CA LYS A 656 10.88 6.21 -31.18
C LYS A 656 10.86 5.33 -29.93
N THR A 657 12.03 4.98 -29.40
CA THR A 657 12.18 4.22 -28.14
C THR A 657 11.53 4.97 -26.97
N SER A 658 11.77 6.28 -26.86
CA SER A 658 11.22 7.10 -25.77
C SER A 658 9.70 7.23 -25.87
N ALA A 659 9.13 7.32 -27.07
CA ALA A 659 7.68 7.32 -27.27
C ALA A 659 7.04 5.97 -26.90
N GLY A 660 7.72 4.86 -27.19
CA GLY A 660 7.33 3.54 -26.67
C GLY A 660 7.37 3.44 -25.15
N LEU A 661 8.35 4.07 -24.50
CA LEU A 661 8.41 4.15 -23.03
C LEU A 661 7.25 4.95 -22.44
N VAL A 662 6.77 6.01 -23.12
CA VAL A 662 5.56 6.74 -22.71
C VAL A 662 4.34 5.81 -22.67
N LEU A 663 4.18 4.93 -23.66
CA LEU A 663 3.10 3.93 -23.69
C LEU A 663 3.29 2.82 -22.62
N LEU A 664 4.53 2.37 -22.37
CA LEU A 664 4.80 1.45 -21.26
C LEU A 664 4.44 2.08 -19.92
N LEU A 665 4.82 3.34 -19.68
CA LEU A 665 4.50 4.05 -18.43
C LEU A 665 2.99 4.20 -18.23
N ALA A 666 2.22 4.46 -19.30
CA ALA A 666 0.75 4.42 -19.24
C ALA A 666 0.21 3.03 -18.87
N CYS A 667 0.81 1.94 -19.39
CA CYS A 667 0.44 0.57 -19.04
C CYS A 667 0.74 0.23 -17.56
N LEU A 668 1.96 0.51 -17.09
CA LEU A 668 2.39 0.18 -15.73
C LEU A 668 1.73 1.05 -14.66
N LEU A 669 1.33 2.28 -14.99
CA LEU A 669 0.73 3.22 -14.04
C LEU A 669 -0.81 3.22 -14.08
N GLU A 670 -1.48 2.58 -15.06
CA GLU A 670 -2.94 2.49 -15.09
C GLU A 670 -3.54 1.97 -13.78
N PRO A 671 -2.99 0.94 -13.10
CA PRO A 671 -3.56 0.46 -11.85
C PRO A 671 -3.55 1.52 -10.74
N PHE A 672 -2.58 2.44 -10.78
CA PHE A 672 -2.34 3.47 -9.78
C PHE A 672 -3.02 4.79 -10.13
N MET A 673 -3.03 5.17 -11.41
CA MET A 673 -3.44 6.47 -11.93
C MET A 673 -4.15 6.28 -13.31
N PRO A 674 -5.40 5.77 -13.34
CA PRO A 674 -6.02 5.37 -14.61
C PRO A 674 -6.37 6.56 -15.51
N SER A 675 -6.82 7.67 -14.92
CA SER A 675 -7.05 8.95 -15.60
C SER A 675 -5.81 9.49 -16.32
N PHE A 676 -4.63 9.38 -15.69
CA PHE A 676 -3.35 9.72 -16.30
C PHE A 676 -3.06 8.82 -17.52
N SER A 677 -3.30 7.52 -17.43
CA SER A 677 -3.06 6.59 -18.55
C SER A 677 -4.00 6.85 -19.73
N VAL A 678 -5.28 7.15 -19.46
CA VAL A 678 -6.26 7.61 -20.46
C VAL A 678 -5.80 8.90 -21.15
N GLU A 679 -5.30 9.87 -20.38
CA GLU A 679 -4.79 11.13 -20.92
C GLU A 679 -3.50 10.94 -21.74
N VAL A 680 -2.60 10.05 -21.34
CA VAL A 680 -1.41 9.70 -22.13
C VAL A 680 -1.79 9.00 -23.44
N LEU A 681 -2.78 8.09 -23.43
CA LEU A 681 -3.33 7.49 -24.66
C LEU A 681 -3.94 8.55 -25.59
N ARG A 682 -4.66 9.54 -25.05
CA ARG A 682 -5.18 10.69 -25.81
C ARG A 682 -4.06 11.51 -26.45
N GLN A 683 -3.00 11.83 -25.72
CA GLN A 683 -1.86 12.59 -26.28
C GLN A 683 -1.04 11.77 -27.27
N LEU A 684 -0.99 10.44 -27.13
CA LEU A 684 -0.46 9.53 -28.15
C LEU A 684 -1.39 9.34 -29.35
N ASN A 685 -2.63 9.86 -29.31
CA ASN A 685 -3.67 9.64 -30.32
C ASN A 685 -3.91 8.15 -30.61
N LEU A 686 -4.08 7.38 -29.54
CA LEU A 686 -4.51 5.99 -29.55
C LEU A 686 -5.97 5.87 -29.09
N PRO A 687 -6.73 4.86 -29.54
CA PRO A 687 -8.05 4.55 -28.99
C PRO A 687 -8.02 4.38 -27.46
N LEU A 688 -9.10 4.76 -26.77
CA LEU A 688 -9.19 4.54 -25.32
C LEU A 688 -9.44 3.05 -24.99
N GLU A 689 -9.91 2.31 -25.99
CA GLU A 689 -10.08 0.86 -26.02
C GLU A 689 -8.77 0.12 -26.38
N THR A 690 -7.63 0.83 -26.54
CA THR A 690 -6.32 0.19 -26.73
C THR A 690 -6.03 -0.71 -25.53
N HIS A 691 -6.04 -2.02 -25.77
CA HIS A 691 -5.89 -3.03 -24.72
C HIS A 691 -4.46 -3.04 -24.17
N LEU A 692 -4.21 -2.19 -23.17
CA LEU A 692 -3.01 -2.21 -22.35
C LEU A 692 -2.84 -3.63 -21.77
N SER A 693 -1.80 -4.32 -22.22
CA SER A 693 -1.49 -5.71 -21.85
C SER A 693 -0.12 -5.79 -21.21
N LEU A 694 -0.02 -6.57 -20.14
CA LEU A 694 1.23 -6.97 -19.49
C LEU A 694 1.60 -8.44 -19.82
N CYS A 695 0.97 -9.01 -20.85
CA CYS A 695 1.25 -10.34 -21.40
C CYS A 695 1.42 -10.23 -22.94
N ASP A 696 2.16 -11.16 -23.54
CA ASP A 696 2.43 -11.15 -24.99
C ASP A 696 1.25 -11.70 -25.84
N GLU A 697 1.44 -11.81 -27.16
CA GLU A 697 0.40 -12.28 -28.10
C GLU A 697 -0.01 -13.75 -27.90
N ASN A 698 0.82 -14.55 -27.21
CA ASN A 698 0.52 -15.93 -26.82
C ASN A 698 -0.08 -16.01 -25.40
N GLY A 699 -0.16 -14.89 -24.68
CA GLY A 699 -0.49 -14.83 -23.26
C GLY A 699 0.70 -15.13 -22.34
N ASP A 700 1.91 -15.22 -22.88
CA ASP A 700 3.12 -15.55 -22.12
C ASP A 700 3.58 -14.34 -21.29
N ILE A 701 4.06 -14.63 -20.08
CA ILE A 701 4.24 -13.62 -19.01
C ILE A 701 5.56 -12.83 -19.16
N HIS A 702 6.47 -13.28 -20.03
CA HIS A 702 7.90 -12.94 -19.95
C HIS A 702 8.51 -12.33 -21.22
N LYS A 703 7.72 -11.97 -22.24
CA LYS A 703 8.24 -11.38 -23.50
C LYS A 703 7.46 -10.14 -23.95
N MET A 704 7.67 -9.05 -23.21
CA MET A 704 7.31 -7.71 -23.68
C MET A 704 8.02 -7.43 -25.02
N LYS A 705 7.29 -6.84 -26.00
CA LYS A 705 7.88 -6.39 -27.27
C LYS A 705 8.96 -5.31 -27.02
N PRO A 706 9.96 -5.14 -27.90
CA PRO A 706 10.93 -4.06 -27.75
C PRO A 706 10.26 -2.68 -27.74
N LEU A 707 10.82 -1.74 -26.97
CA LEU A 707 10.22 -0.41 -26.77
C LEU A 707 10.01 0.36 -28.09
N TRP A 708 10.90 0.22 -29.06
CA TRP A 708 10.78 0.86 -30.38
C TRP A 708 9.71 0.22 -31.29
N ASP A 709 9.09 -0.90 -30.88
CA ASP A 709 8.00 -1.59 -31.60
C ASP A 709 6.62 -1.36 -30.95
N PHE A 710 6.55 -0.62 -29.84
CA PHE A 710 5.29 -0.25 -29.16
C PHE A 710 4.45 0.77 -29.95
N LEU A 711 5.08 1.57 -30.81
CA LEU A 711 4.43 2.53 -31.70
C LEU A 711 4.99 2.37 -33.11
N HIS A 712 4.10 2.21 -34.09
CA HIS A 712 4.51 2.05 -35.48
C HIS A 712 5.13 3.34 -36.04
N SER A 713 6.18 3.19 -36.84
CA SER A 713 6.78 4.27 -37.62
C SER A 713 5.71 4.92 -38.52
N GLY A 714 5.67 6.25 -38.56
CA GLY A 714 4.62 6.98 -39.31
C GLY A 714 3.30 7.20 -38.55
N HIS A 715 3.13 6.65 -37.34
CA HIS A 715 1.99 6.97 -36.48
C HIS A 715 1.96 8.47 -36.13
N LYS A 716 0.78 9.10 -36.14
CA LYS A 716 0.62 10.52 -35.81
C LYS A 716 0.08 10.70 -34.39
N ILE A 717 0.88 11.29 -33.51
CA ILE A 717 0.49 11.61 -32.13
C ILE A 717 -0.50 12.78 -32.08
N GLY A 718 -1.15 12.94 -30.94
CA GLY A 718 -2.06 14.04 -30.64
C GLY A 718 -1.32 15.32 -30.27
N LYS A 719 -2.05 16.25 -29.66
CA LYS A 719 -1.48 17.49 -29.11
C LYS A 719 -0.85 17.20 -27.74
N PRO A 720 0.46 17.44 -27.52
CA PRO A 720 1.07 17.32 -26.19
C PRO A 720 0.61 18.44 -25.25
N GLU A 721 0.26 18.09 -24.01
CA GLU A 721 -0.23 19.03 -22.99
C GLU A 721 0.31 18.66 -21.60
N PRO A 722 0.62 19.60 -20.68
CA PRO A 722 1.17 19.28 -19.37
C PRO A 722 0.22 18.45 -18.50
N LEU A 723 0.64 17.24 -18.13
CA LEU A 723 -0.19 16.24 -17.40
C LEU A 723 -0.50 16.61 -15.95
N PHE A 724 0.34 17.45 -15.32
CA PHE A 724 0.20 17.82 -13.91
C PHE A 724 0.36 19.33 -13.73
N ARG A 725 -0.34 19.90 -12.74
CA ARG A 725 -0.19 21.29 -12.30
C ARG A 725 0.65 21.34 -11.03
N GLU A 726 1.55 22.32 -10.94
CA GLU A 726 2.22 22.68 -9.69
C GLU A 726 1.21 23.09 -8.60
N LEU A 727 1.35 22.54 -7.41
CA LEU A 727 0.62 22.95 -6.22
C LEU A 727 1.50 23.91 -5.39
N LYS A 728 1.01 25.13 -5.16
CA LYS A 728 1.79 26.22 -4.56
C LYS A 728 1.67 26.26 -3.04
N ASP A 729 2.69 26.78 -2.36
CA ASP A 729 2.74 26.91 -0.89
C ASP A 729 1.48 27.56 -0.30
N ASP A 730 0.95 28.61 -0.97
CA ASP A 730 -0.27 29.31 -0.57
C ASP A 730 -1.52 28.41 -0.63
N GLU A 731 -1.62 27.56 -1.65
CA GLU A 731 -2.70 26.59 -1.83
C GLU A 731 -2.60 25.47 -0.78
N VAL A 732 -1.38 24.99 -0.52
CA VAL A 732 -1.07 23.95 0.47
C VAL A 732 -1.49 24.40 1.87
N GLU A 733 -1.09 25.59 2.30
CA GLU A 733 -1.43 26.08 3.63
C GLU A 733 -2.92 26.45 3.74
N SER A 734 -3.55 26.96 2.68
CA SER A 734 -5.01 27.18 2.63
C SER A 734 -5.79 25.87 2.78
N LEU A 735 -5.39 24.80 2.09
CA LEU A 735 -6.00 23.48 2.22
C LEU A 735 -5.74 22.90 3.62
N ARG A 736 -4.50 22.96 4.09
CA ARG A 736 -4.09 22.50 5.42
C ARG A 736 -4.91 23.15 6.54
N GLN A 737 -5.14 24.47 6.48
CA GLN A 737 -5.99 25.19 7.43
C GLN A 737 -7.47 24.78 7.30
N ARG A 738 -8.01 24.65 6.07
CA ARG A 738 -9.38 24.16 5.82
C ARG A 738 -9.62 22.80 6.48
N TYR A 739 -8.63 21.90 6.43
CA TYR A 739 -8.72 20.53 6.92
C TYR A 739 -8.12 20.29 8.32
N ALA A 740 -7.75 21.35 9.05
CA ALA A 740 -7.28 21.29 10.44
C ALA A 740 -8.40 21.48 11.49
N GLY A 741 -9.51 22.13 11.13
CA GLY A 741 -10.66 22.41 12.01
C GLY A 741 -11.90 21.55 11.72
N SER A 742 -13.00 21.80 12.46
CA SER A 742 -14.19 20.95 12.39
C SER A 742 -15.03 21.13 11.12
N GLN A 743 -15.76 20.09 10.72
CA GLN A 743 -16.64 20.16 9.55
C GLN A 743 -17.85 21.10 9.78
N ALA A 744 -18.28 21.31 11.02
CA ALA A 744 -19.29 22.32 11.35
C ALA A 744 -18.77 23.75 11.07
N ASP A 745 -17.53 24.04 11.49
CA ASP A 745 -16.88 25.33 11.20
C ASP A 745 -16.65 25.54 9.70
N ARG A 746 -16.35 24.46 8.95
CA ARG A 746 -16.25 24.51 7.47
C ARG A 746 -17.57 24.90 6.82
N ILE A 747 -18.69 24.30 7.24
CA ILE A 747 -20.02 24.60 6.68
C ILE A 747 -20.41 26.05 7.01
N GLY A 748 -20.17 26.50 8.25
CA GLY A 748 -20.40 27.89 8.65
C GLY A 748 -19.61 28.89 7.81
N LYS A 749 -18.29 28.68 7.64
CA LYS A 749 -17.44 29.54 6.79
C LYS A 749 -17.82 29.47 5.32
N SER A 750 -18.05 28.27 4.77
CA SER A 750 -18.50 28.07 3.39
C SER A 750 -19.78 28.85 3.07
N ALA A 751 -20.77 28.84 3.97
CA ALA A 751 -22.00 29.61 3.81
C ALA A 751 -21.76 31.14 3.85
N VAL A 752 -20.83 31.61 4.68
CA VAL A 752 -20.44 33.04 4.77
C VAL A 752 -19.64 33.49 3.55
N ASP A 753 -18.70 32.68 3.06
CA ASP A 753 -17.89 33.01 1.89
C ASP A 753 -18.72 32.89 0.59
N THR A 754 -19.66 31.94 0.52
CA THR A 754 -20.67 31.88 -0.56
C THR A 754 -21.57 33.12 -0.55
N LYS A 755 -22.00 33.58 0.62
CA LYS A 755 -22.73 34.85 0.75
C LYS A 755 -21.89 36.04 0.29
N ARG A 756 -20.62 36.15 0.73
CA ARG A 756 -19.71 37.22 0.31
C ARG A 756 -19.47 37.22 -1.20
N MET A 757 -19.34 36.05 -1.83
CA MET A 757 -19.23 35.96 -3.29
C MET A 757 -20.53 36.38 -3.99
N ALA A 758 -21.70 36.00 -3.48
CA ALA A 758 -22.98 36.46 -4.01
C ALA A 758 -23.18 37.98 -3.85
N GLU A 759 -22.81 38.54 -2.70
CA GLU A 759 -22.82 39.99 -2.41
C GLU A 759 -21.84 40.75 -3.32
N GLN A 760 -20.64 40.21 -3.56
CA GLN A 760 -19.68 40.76 -4.54
C GLN A 760 -20.25 40.73 -5.96
N LEU A 761 -20.84 39.61 -6.40
CA LEU A 761 -21.49 39.49 -7.72
C LEU A 761 -22.74 40.39 -7.89
N GLN A 762 -23.41 40.77 -6.81
CA GLN A 762 -24.45 41.80 -6.85
C GLN A 762 -23.86 43.21 -6.98
N ASN A 763 -22.80 43.54 -6.24
CA ASN A 763 -22.13 44.84 -6.31
C ASN A 763 -21.48 45.11 -7.69
N THR A 764 -21.05 44.09 -8.44
CA THR A 764 -20.53 44.27 -9.81
C THR A 764 -21.59 44.73 -10.83
N LYS A 765 -22.88 44.82 -10.46
CA LYS A 765 -23.96 45.27 -11.37
C LYS A 765 -24.41 46.73 -11.18
N ILE A 766 -23.78 47.50 -10.28
CA ILE A 766 -24.11 48.93 -10.08
C ILE A 766 -22.82 49.77 -10.07
N SER A 767 -22.10 49.83 -11.20
CA SER A 767 -21.01 50.81 -11.40
C SER A 767 -20.65 51.15 -12.86
N GLU A 768 -21.47 50.80 -13.86
CA GLU A 768 -21.30 51.31 -15.24
C GLU A 768 -21.92 52.70 -15.43
N SER A 769 -21.29 53.76 -14.89
CA SER A 769 -21.45 55.15 -15.38
C SER A 769 -20.60 56.18 -14.64
N ASN A 770 -19.31 56.27 -14.98
CA ASN A 770 -18.72 57.51 -15.53
C ASN A 770 -17.22 57.34 -15.84
N SER A 771 -16.75 58.00 -16.90
CA SER A 771 -15.34 58.03 -17.28
C SER A 771 -14.89 59.44 -17.62
N LYS A 772 -13.71 59.86 -17.12
CA LYS A 772 -12.62 60.54 -17.86
C LYS A 772 -11.57 61.18 -16.95
N LYS A 773 -10.31 61.09 -17.42
CA LYS A 773 -9.10 61.83 -16.98
C LYS A 773 -8.59 61.46 -15.56
N GLN A 774 -7.31 61.58 -15.24
CA GLN A 774 -6.19 62.18 -16.00
C GLN A 774 -5.12 61.17 -16.44
N GLN A 775 -4.21 61.61 -17.33
CA GLN A 775 -3.02 60.87 -17.76
C GLN A 775 -1.77 61.47 -17.11
N ALA A 776 -0.78 60.62 -16.81
CA ALA A 776 0.64 60.97 -16.84
C ALA A 776 1.38 59.85 -17.57
N LYS A 777 2.22 60.18 -18.56
CA LYS A 777 2.93 59.19 -19.39
C LYS A 777 4.23 58.75 -18.72
N ALA A 778 4.49 57.44 -18.71
CA ALA A 778 5.85 56.91 -18.55
C ALA A 778 6.55 56.86 -19.91
N THR A 779 7.84 57.20 -19.94
CA THR A 779 8.72 57.02 -21.10
C THR A 779 9.79 56.01 -20.72
N VAL A 780 9.76 54.82 -21.31
CA VAL A 780 10.64 53.70 -20.91
C VAL A 780 11.94 53.76 -21.72
N ASN A 781 13.02 54.19 -21.06
CA ASN A 781 14.38 53.81 -21.46
C ASN A 781 14.75 52.46 -20.83
N ALA A 782 15.56 51.67 -21.52
CA ALA A 782 15.80 50.26 -21.19
C ALA A 782 17.19 49.99 -20.59
N LYS A 783 17.25 48.90 -19.79
CA LYS A 783 18.45 48.26 -19.19
C LYS A 783 19.12 49.04 -18.03
N PRO A 784 19.86 48.34 -17.14
CA PRO A 784 20.22 46.91 -17.15
C PRO A 784 19.24 45.99 -16.41
N LYS A 785 19.36 44.68 -16.67
CA LYS A 785 18.86 43.66 -15.73
C LYS A 785 19.64 43.81 -14.41
N ALA A 786 18.98 43.62 -13.27
CA ALA A 786 19.70 43.18 -12.09
C ALA A 786 20.34 41.81 -12.41
N SER A 787 21.63 41.66 -12.15
CA SER A 787 22.30 40.36 -12.17
C SER A 787 21.73 39.47 -11.07
N GLU A 788 21.76 38.15 -11.29
CA GLU A 788 21.54 37.20 -10.21
C GLU A 788 22.70 37.35 -9.23
N ALA A 789 22.41 37.89 -8.04
CA ALA A 789 23.43 38.17 -7.04
C ALA A 789 24.06 36.87 -6.54
N GLU A 790 25.38 36.75 -6.72
CA GLU A 790 26.16 35.56 -6.40
C GLU A 790 25.99 35.15 -4.92
N ILE A 791 25.92 33.84 -4.68
CA ILE A 791 25.68 33.28 -3.34
C ILE A 791 27.02 33.24 -2.59
N SER A 792 27.37 34.37 -1.97
CA SER A 792 28.58 34.52 -1.15
C SER A 792 28.30 34.46 0.35
N ILE A 793 29.21 33.82 1.08
CA ILE A 793 29.23 33.79 2.56
C ILE A 793 29.41 35.19 3.18
N SER A 794 30.05 36.12 2.46
CA SER A 794 30.29 37.50 2.91
C SER A 794 29.02 38.34 3.10
N ARG A 795 27.84 37.80 2.74
CA ARG A 795 26.53 38.40 3.02
C ARG A 795 25.97 38.05 4.41
N LEU A 796 26.58 37.12 5.15
CA LEU A 796 26.24 36.83 6.54
C LEU A 796 26.94 37.81 7.49
N ASP A 797 26.25 38.19 8.56
CA ASP A 797 26.79 38.96 9.68
C ASP A 797 27.07 38.03 10.85
N ILE A 798 28.19 37.31 10.80
CA ILE A 798 28.67 36.48 11.93
C ILE A 798 29.66 37.31 12.73
N ARG A 799 29.46 37.44 14.05
CA ARG A 799 30.33 38.19 14.96
C ARG A 799 30.74 37.37 16.18
N VAL A 800 31.79 37.79 16.87
CA VAL A 800 32.14 37.34 18.21
C VAL A 800 31.15 37.96 19.20
N GLY A 801 30.37 37.13 19.88
CA GLY A 801 29.47 37.55 20.97
C GLY A 801 29.96 37.06 22.33
N LEU A 802 29.65 37.80 23.39
CA LEU A 802 29.91 37.44 24.78
C LEU A 802 28.60 37.18 25.52
N ILE A 803 28.43 35.97 26.08
CA ILE A 803 27.23 35.59 26.84
C ILE A 803 27.30 36.27 28.22
N MET A 804 26.66 37.42 28.35
CA MET A 804 26.62 38.23 29.58
C MET A 804 25.74 37.61 30.65
N LYS A 805 24.71 36.86 30.25
CA LYS A 805 23.81 36.13 31.16
C LYS A 805 23.16 34.95 30.43
N VAL A 806 23.07 33.81 31.11
CA VAL A 806 22.34 32.62 30.64
C VAL A 806 21.40 32.09 31.72
N GLN A 807 20.16 31.80 31.35
CA GLN A 807 19.15 31.20 32.22
C GLN A 807 18.31 30.16 31.46
N LYS A 808 17.73 29.17 32.15
CA LYS A 808 16.80 28.23 31.50
C LYS A 808 15.50 28.96 31.13
N HIS A 809 14.92 28.61 29.99
CA HIS A 809 13.65 29.18 29.54
C HIS A 809 12.52 28.73 30.48
N PRO A 810 11.65 29.63 31.00
CA PRO A 810 10.64 29.29 31.99
C PRO A 810 9.70 28.17 31.51
N ASP A 811 9.18 28.28 30.29
CA ASP A 811 8.21 27.32 29.73
C ASP A 811 8.83 26.19 28.87
N ALA A 812 10.14 25.91 28.98
CA ALA A 812 10.80 24.92 28.11
C ALA A 812 12.14 24.33 28.63
N ASP A 813 12.10 23.09 29.14
CA ASP A 813 13.23 22.31 29.69
C ASP A 813 14.42 22.03 28.74
N SER A 814 14.33 22.46 27.47
CA SER A 814 15.36 22.24 26.45
C SER A 814 15.91 23.52 25.84
N LEU A 815 15.48 24.68 26.34
CA LEU A 815 15.91 26.00 25.87
C LEU A 815 16.65 26.78 26.96
N TYR A 816 17.77 27.40 26.58
CA TYR A 816 18.32 28.54 27.30
C TYR A 816 17.72 29.83 26.75
N MET A 817 17.77 30.86 27.56
CA MET A 817 17.67 32.26 27.16
C MET A 817 19.01 32.89 27.48
N GLU A 818 19.68 33.43 26.46
CA GLU A 818 20.96 34.11 26.57
C GLU A 818 20.79 35.62 26.32
N GLU A 819 21.43 36.45 27.13
CA GLU A 819 21.66 37.86 26.84
C GLU A 819 23.10 37.98 26.35
N ILE A 820 23.28 38.25 25.05
CA ILE A 820 24.59 38.23 24.39
C ILE A 820 24.97 39.63 23.92
N ASP A 821 26.12 40.13 24.36
CA ASP A 821 26.76 41.30 23.77
C ASP A 821 27.39 40.94 22.43
N VAL A 822 27.11 41.70 21.38
CA VAL A 822 27.65 41.54 20.01
C VAL A 822 28.23 42.85 19.47
N GLY A 823 28.71 43.72 20.36
CA GLY A 823 29.29 45.04 20.03
C GLY A 823 28.23 46.05 19.58
N GLU A 824 27.06 46.03 20.21
CA GLU A 824 25.92 46.91 19.93
C GLU A 824 25.47 47.60 21.23
N GLU A 825 24.75 48.73 21.14
CA GLU A 825 24.34 49.53 22.32
C GLU A 825 23.47 48.75 23.34
N SER A 826 22.90 47.61 22.93
CA SER A 826 22.10 46.72 23.76
C SER A 826 22.45 45.26 23.49
N THR A 827 22.52 44.44 24.55
CA THR A 827 22.63 42.98 24.40
C THR A 827 21.42 42.40 23.65
N ARG A 828 21.65 41.36 22.86
CA ARG A 828 20.59 40.65 22.13
C ARG A 828 20.10 39.46 22.94
N THR A 829 18.78 39.35 23.11
CA THR A 829 18.14 38.13 23.59
C THR A 829 18.26 37.04 22.52
N VAL A 830 18.83 35.90 22.88
CA VAL A 830 18.90 34.68 22.07
C VAL A 830 18.22 33.55 22.82
N VAL A 831 17.69 32.56 22.08
CA VAL A 831 17.04 31.38 22.64
C VAL A 831 17.62 30.12 21.99
N SER A 832 18.60 29.48 22.64
CA SER A 832 19.28 28.29 22.11
C SER A 832 18.77 26.96 22.68
N GLY A 833 18.89 25.88 21.90
CA GLY A 833 18.56 24.52 22.37
C GLY A 833 19.61 23.84 23.25
N LEU A 834 20.62 24.56 23.76
CA LEU A 834 21.90 23.98 24.24
C LEU A 834 21.84 23.23 25.58
N VAL A 835 20.77 23.40 26.39
CA VAL A 835 20.58 22.82 27.74
C VAL A 835 20.94 21.33 27.89
N LYS A 836 20.74 20.52 26.84
CA LYS A 836 20.99 19.06 26.87
C LYS A 836 22.41 18.65 26.45
N HIS A 837 23.32 19.58 26.21
CA HIS A 837 24.68 19.30 25.73
C HIS A 837 25.78 20.18 26.35
N ILE A 838 25.45 21.40 26.79
CA ILE A 838 26.41 22.31 27.44
C ILE A 838 25.80 22.74 28.77
N PRO A 839 26.48 22.53 29.92
CA PRO A 839 26.05 23.03 31.23
C PRO A 839 25.93 24.56 31.29
N LEU A 840 25.20 25.08 32.27
CA LEU A 840 24.94 26.54 32.37
C LEU A 840 26.22 27.29 32.75
N GLU A 841 27.00 26.68 33.63
CA GLU A 841 28.33 27.07 34.08
C GLU A 841 29.37 27.12 32.94
N GLU A 842 29.18 26.35 31.86
CA GLU A 842 30.04 26.38 30.65
C GLU A 842 29.56 27.38 29.58
N MET A 843 28.39 28.00 29.79
CA MET A 843 27.79 29.00 28.89
C MET A 843 28.00 30.43 29.39
N GLN A 844 27.97 30.65 30.71
CA GLN A 844 28.09 31.98 31.33
C GLN A 844 29.48 32.61 31.07
N ASN A 845 29.52 33.89 30.70
CA ASN A 845 30.73 34.67 30.40
C ASN A 845 31.59 34.12 29.23
N ARG A 846 31.06 33.22 28.41
CA ARG A 846 31.79 32.62 27.27
C ARG A 846 31.68 33.48 26.01
N LYS A 847 32.79 33.59 25.27
CA LYS A 847 32.82 34.13 23.89
C LYS A 847 32.40 33.04 22.90
N VAL A 848 31.54 33.37 21.94
CA VAL A 848 30.96 32.45 20.96
C VAL A 848 30.79 33.13 19.60
N CYS A 849 30.76 32.38 18.50
CA CYS A 849 30.38 32.94 17.20
C CYS A 849 28.84 33.06 17.08
N VAL A 850 28.34 34.20 16.58
CA VAL A 850 26.90 34.54 16.56
C VAL A 850 26.49 35.14 15.22
N LEU A 851 25.47 34.57 14.55
CA LEU A 851 24.86 35.11 13.34
C LEU A 851 23.77 36.13 13.69
N CYS A 852 23.94 37.36 13.22
CA CYS A 852 23.22 38.55 13.69
C CYS A 852 22.21 39.13 12.68
N ASN A 853 22.27 38.78 11.39
CA ASN A 853 21.37 39.32 10.35
C ASN A 853 20.20 38.41 9.94
N LEU A 854 19.86 37.39 10.74
CA LEU A 854 18.61 36.61 10.57
C LEU A 854 17.38 37.40 11.04
N LYS A 855 16.22 37.11 10.43
CA LYS A 855 14.92 37.63 10.91
C LYS A 855 14.60 37.02 12.30
N PRO A 856 14.27 37.83 13.32
CA PRO A 856 13.98 37.31 14.67
C PRO A 856 12.90 36.24 14.70
N ALA A 857 13.18 35.12 15.38
CA ALA A 857 12.31 33.95 15.49
C ALA A 857 11.64 33.90 16.86
N THR A 858 10.35 33.58 16.93
CA THR A 858 9.65 33.37 18.21
C THR A 858 9.68 31.90 18.61
N MET A 859 10.27 31.59 19.77
CA MET A 859 10.37 30.26 20.35
C MET A 859 9.70 30.28 21.72
N ARG A 860 8.66 29.45 21.91
CA ARG A 860 7.88 29.32 23.16
C ARG A 860 7.46 30.66 23.82
N GLY A 861 7.15 31.66 22.99
CA GLY A 861 6.68 33.00 23.41
C GLY A 861 7.74 34.10 23.34
N ILE A 862 9.02 33.74 23.35
CA ILE A 862 10.16 34.67 23.45
C ILE A 862 10.85 34.82 22.09
N LYS A 863 11.32 36.02 21.76
CA LYS A 863 12.00 36.32 20.48
C LYS A 863 13.51 36.12 20.61
N SER A 864 14.08 35.30 19.73
CA SER A 864 15.53 35.22 19.50
C SER A 864 15.92 36.23 18.42
N HIS A 865 16.81 37.17 18.76
CA HIS A 865 17.26 38.28 17.91
C HIS A 865 18.62 38.04 17.24
N ALA A 866 19.25 36.90 17.52
CA ALA A 866 20.43 36.38 16.84
C ALA A 866 20.46 34.84 17.01
N MET A 867 21.54 34.19 16.56
CA MET A 867 21.71 32.74 16.58
C MET A 867 23.16 32.35 16.90
N VAL A 868 23.37 31.59 17.98
CA VAL A 868 24.69 31.06 18.36
C VAL A 868 25.10 29.90 17.43
N MET A 869 26.35 29.93 16.97
CA MET A 869 26.95 28.93 16.07
C MET A 869 27.51 27.75 16.87
N ALA A 870 27.08 26.54 16.52
CA ALA A 870 27.55 25.31 17.15
C ALA A 870 27.82 24.21 16.11
N ALA A 871 28.87 23.43 16.32
CA ALA A 871 29.16 22.21 15.58
C ALA A 871 28.46 21.01 16.21
N SER A 872 28.18 19.99 15.40
CA SER A 872 27.62 18.72 15.84
C SER A 872 28.19 17.55 15.04
N ASN A 873 28.42 16.43 15.72
CA ASN A 873 28.83 15.18 15.09
C ASN A 873 27.66 14.53 14.30
N ALA A 874 27.95 13.56 13.43
CA ALA A 874 26.99 13.05 12.44
C ALA A 874 25.73 12.36 13.05
N ASP A 875 25.88 11.60 14.13
CA ASP A 875 24.77 11.03 14.90
C ASP A 875 24.08 12.09 15.79
N ASN A 876 24.75 13.21 16.00
CA ASN A 876 24.32 14.39 16.75
C ASN A 876 24.21 14.12 18.26
N SER A 877 24.99 13.18 18.80
CA SER A 877 25.12 12.97 20.25
C SER A 877 25.87 14.12 20.93
N LYS A 878 26.97 14.61 20.33
CA LYS A 878 27.76 15.73 20.83
C LYS A 878 27.46 17.02 20.08
N VAL A 879 27.52 18.14 20.81
CA VAL A 879 27.39 19.49 20.28
C VAL A 879 28.42 20.36 21.01
N GLU A 880 29.16 21.17 20.28
CA GLU A 880 30.17 22.08 20.81
C GLU A 880 29.96 23.47 20.20
N LEU A 881 30.31 24.53 20.95
CA LEU A 881 30.29 25.90 20.43
C LEU A 881 31.43 26.12 19.44
N VAL A 882 31.23 27.01 18.48
CA VAL A 882 32.34 27.55 17.68
C VAL A 882 32.97 28.68 18.49
N ASP A 883 34.03 28.33 19.22
CA ASP A 883 34.76 29.22 20.11
C ASP A 883 35.75 30.08 19.29
N PRO A 884 35.66 31.43 19.35
CA PRO A 884 36.66 32.31 18.79
C PRO A 884 37.91 32.38 19.70
N PRO A 885 39.07 32.85 19.19
CA PRO A 885 40.26 33.05 20.02
C PRO A 885 39.97 33.91 21.27
N ALA A 886 40.57 33.57 22.41
CA ALA A 886 40.30 34.25 23.68
C ALA A 886 40.56 35.78 23.62
N SER A 887 41.52 36.20 22.81
CA SER A 887 41.90 37.60 22.54
C SER A 887 41.05 38.32 21.48
N ALA A 888 40.11 37.64 20.80
CA ALA A 888 39.20 38.28 19.84
C ALA A 888 38.28 39.30 20.53
N LEU A 889 37.94 40.39 19.86
CA LEU A 889 37.14 41.48 20.41
C LEU A 889 35.64 41.15 20.36
N VAL A 890 34.85 41.63 21.32
CA VAL A 890 33.39 41.47 21.29
C VAL A 890 32.82 42.39 20.21
N GLY A 891 31.89 41.87 19.40
CA GLY A 891 31.39 42.50 18.18
C GLY A 891 32.29 42.37 16.95
N GLU A 892 33.46 41.73 17.07
CA GLU A 892 34.35 41.53 15.93
C GLU A 892 33.70 40.63 14.87
N ARG A 893 33.64 41.08 13.61
CA ARG A 893 33.06 40.33 12.50
C ARG A 893 33.98 39.18 12.08
N ILE A 894 33.43 37.98 11.99
CA ILE A 894 34.11 36.80 11.44
C ILE A 894 34.28 36.98 9.92
N THR A 895 35.51 36.83 9.46
CA THR A 895 35.89 36.90 8.05
C THR A 895 36.25 35.53 7.49
N PHE A 896 36.22 35.39 6.17
CA PHE A 896 36.55 34.16 5.45
C PHE A 896 37.58 34.47 4.37
N PRO A 897 38.83 33.97 4.47
CA PRO A 897 39.85 34.20 3.46
C PRO A 897 39.38 33.83 2.04
N GLY A 898 39.55 34.74 1.08
CA GLY A 898 39.05 34.61 -0.29
C GLY A 898 37.64 35.20 -0.53
N TYR A 899 36.88 35.57 0.51
CA TYR A 899 35.53 36.13 0.38
C TYR A 899 35.47 37.57 0.95
N SER A 900 35.23 38.55 0.08
CA SER A 900 35.04 39.95 0.46
C SER A 900 33.57 40.38 0.30
N GLY A 901 33.16 41.44 1.00
CA GLY A 901 31.82 42.02 0.90
C GLY A 901 31.17 42.33 2.26
N GLU A 902 30.22 43.26 2.23
CA GLU A 902 29.44 43.67 3.40
C GLU A 902 28.20 42.77 3.62
N PRO A 903 27.73 42.63 4.87
CA PRO A 903 26.60 41.76 5.18
C PRO A 903 25.27 42.37 4.73
N ASP A 904 24.29 41.53 4.41
CA ASP A 904 22.90 41.97 4.27
C ASP A 904 22.43 42.56 5.62
N VAL A 905 21.84 43.77 5.66
CA VAL A 905 21.30 44.36 6.91
C VAL A 905 20.24 43.46 7.56
N LEU A 906 19.45 42.76 6.74
CA LEU A 906 18.59 41.66 7.18
C LEU A 906 18.43 40.66 6.04
N LEU A 907 18.65 39.38 6.31
CA LEU A 907 18.58 38.31 5.32
C LEU A 907 17.15 38.12 4.78
N ASN A 908 16.99 38.21 3.47
CA ASN A 908 15.70 38.04 2.81
C ASN A 908 15.24 36.56 2.85
N ALA A 909 14.26 36.26 3.71
CA ALA A 909 13.72 34.91 3.91
C ALA A 909 13.22 34.21 2.62
N LYS A 910 12.83 34.95 1.57
CA LYS A 910 12.44 34.34 0.27
C LYS A 910 13.63 33.78 -0.51
N SER A 911 14.84 34.25 -0.24
CA SER A 911 16.06 33.82 -0.96
C SER A 911 16.62 32.47 -0.51
N LYS A 912 16.26 32.04 0.72
CA LYS A 912 16.82 30.88 1.44
C LYS A 912 18.37 30.89 1.49
N LEU A 913 18.97 32.09 1.67
CA LEU A 913 20.42 32.28 1.56
C LEU A 913 21.19 31.57 2.68
N TRP A 914 20.69 31.63 3.92
CA TRP A 914 21.27 30.90 5.04
C TRP A 914 21.26 29.40 4.78
N GLU A 915 20.12 28.84 4.38
CA GLU A 915 19.96 27.41 4.12
C GLU A 915 20.82 26.90 2.95
N LYS A 916 21.13 27.78 1.98
CA LYS A 916 22.05 27.49 0.86
C LYS A 916 23.53 27.58 1.24
N LEU A 917 23.90 28.37 2.25
CA LEU A 917 25.28 28.53 2.71
C LEU A 917 25.62 27.54 3.84
N GLN A 918 24.64 27.16 4.67
CA GLN A 918 24.85 26.28 5.83
C GLN A 918 25.34 24.88 5.43
N VAL A 919 25.05 24.40 4.22
CA VAL A 919 25.49 23.07 3.75
C VAL A 919 27.01 22.95 3.59
N ASP A 920 27.70 24.08 3.41
CA ASP A 920 29.16 24.14 3.28
C ASP A 920 29.88 24.40 4.63
N LEU A 921 29.13 24.64 5.72
CA LEU A 921 29.66 25.01 7.03
C LEU A 921 29.99 23.77 7.88
N HIS A 922 31.27 23.55 8.13
CA HIS A 922 31.76 22.34 8.79
C HIS A 922 33.03 22.58 9.64
N THR A 923 33.44 21.58 10.40
CA THR A 923 34.76 21.54 11.05
C THR A 923 35.68 20.55 10.35
N ASP A 924 36.98 20.85 10.27
CA ASP A 924 37.98 19.96 9.66
C ASP A 924 38.58 18.94 10.67
N ALA A 925 39.69 18.29 10.29
CA ALA A 925 40.40 17.35 11.17
C ALA A 925 41.20 18.07 12.27
N GLU A 926 41.59 19.33 12.01
CA GLU A 926 42.35 20.24 12.86
C GLU A 926 41.48 21.04 13.84
N LEU A 927 40.18 20.68 13.92
CA LEU A 927 39.12 21.28 14.74
C LEU A 927 38.82 22.75 14.42
N ILE A 928 39.15 23.21 13.23
CA ILE A 928 38.88 24.56 12.73
C ILE A 928 37.49 24.62 12.10
N ALA A 929 36.73 25.67 12.41
CA ALA A 929 35.47 25.95 11.72
C ALA A 929 35.74 26.57 10.33
N ARG A 930 35.05 26.07 9.28
CA ARG A 930 35.21 26.53 7.89
C ARG A 930 33.89 26.73 7.14
N TYR A 931 33.94 27.58 6.11
CA TYR A 931 33.00 27.61 5.00
C TYR A 931 33.73 27.13 3.75
N LYS A 932 33.36 25.96 3.22
CA LYS A 932 34.21 25.22 2.26
C LYS A 932 35.64 25.14 2.82
N ASP A 933 36.66 25.45 2.03
CA ASP A 933 38.06 25.41 2.49
C ASP A 933 38.47 26.63 3.34
N ALA A 934 37.64 27.68 3.45
CA ALA A 934 38.01 28.95 4.10
C ALA A 934 37.70 28.97 5.61
N PRO A 935 38.68 29.24 6.50
CA PRO A 935 38.48 29.22 7.95
C PRO A 935 37.74 30.46 8.48
N PHE A 936 36.94 30.26 9.53
CA PHE A 936 36.34 31.33 10.35
C PHE A 936 37.47 32.14 11.01
N THR A 937 37.68 33.39 10.59
CA THR A 937 38.87 34.18 10.94
C THR A 937 38.53 35.49 11.64
N THR A 938 39.18 35.75 12.77
CA THR A 938 39.27 37.04 13.49
C THR A 938 40.69 37.59 13.35
N ASN A 939 40.90 38.87 13.67
CA ASN A 939 42.25 39.47 13.78
C ASN A 939 43.10 38.77 14.86
N ALA A 940 42.46 38.17 15.86
CA ALA A 940 43.10 37.37 16.90
C ALA A 940 43.38 35.89 16.49
N GLY A 941 42.98 35.47 15.29
CA GLY A 941 43.22 34.12 14.76
C GLY A 941 41.94 33.36 14.36
N ILE A 942 42.08 32.04 14.22
CA ILE A 942 41.05 31.15 13.66
C ILE A 942 40.13 30.59 14.75
N CYS A 943 38.82 30.55 14.49
CA CYS A 943 37.82 29.97 15.39
C CYS A 943 37.81 28.43 15.32
N LYS A 944 37.60 27.78 16.46
CA LYS A 944 37.73 26.32 16.61
C LYS A 944 36.56 25.70 17.39
N VAL A 945 36.55 24.38 17.45
CA VAL A 945 35.76 23.58 18.39
C VAL A 945 36.68 22.73 19.27
N LEU A 946 36.13 22.14 20.34
CA LEU A 946 36.94 21.46 21.37
C LEU A 946 37.40 20.05 20.95
N SER A 947 36.58 19.29 20.21
CA SER A 947 36.92 17.94 19.77
C SER A 947 36.10 17.38 18.59
N ILE A 948 35.05 18.06 18.11
CA ILE A 948 34.28 17.58 16.95
C ILE A 948 35.04 17.85 15.64
N ALA A 949 35.81 16.88 15.17
CA ALA A 949 36.34 16.82 13.81
C ALA A 949 35.24 16.40 12.81
N SER A 950 35.30 16.89 11.57
CA SER A 950 34.36 16.56 10.48
C SER A 950 32.87 16.74 10.85
N GLY A 951 32.57 17.74 11.68
CA GLY A 951 31.22 18.05 12.16
C GLY A 951 30.49 19.08 11.29
N ILE A 952 29.16 19.11 11.39
CA ILE A 952 28.31 20.08 10.69
C ILE A 952 28.02 21.27 11.62
N ILE A 953 28.28 22.49 11.16
CA ILE A 953 28.01 23.74 11.88
C ILE A 953 26.66 24.31 11.43
N ARG A 954 25.73 24.53 12.38
CA ARG A 954 24.35 24.96 12.07
C ARG A 954 23.63 25.56 13.28
N GLU A 955 22.42 26.05 13.01
CA GLU A 955 21.44 26.37 14.05
C GLU A 955 21.03 25.12 14.84
N ARG A 956 20.82 25.25 16.16
CA ARG A 956 20.26 24.18 16.99
C ARG A 956 18.94 24.53 17.66
N LYS A 957 17.89 24.61 16.84
CA LYS A 957 16.49 24.78 17.25
C LYS A 957 15.99 23.72 18.26
N PRO A 958 14.99 24.06 19.09
CA PRO A 958 14.23 23.08 19.86
C PRO A 958 13.61 22.01 18.95
N PRO A 959 13.29 20.80 19.49
CA PRO A 959 12.81 19.68 18.68
C PRO A 959 11.52 19.95 17.89
N GLU A 960 10.77 20.99 18.26
CA GLU A 960 9.48 21.38 17.66
C GLU A 960 9.61 22.31 16.44
N GLN A 961 10.78 22.90 16.17
CA GLN A 961 10.99 23.83 15.05
C GLN A 961 12.10 23.39 14.06
N ARG A 962 12.64 22.18 14.18
CA ARG A 962 13.63 21.67 13.20
C ARG A 962 12.98 21.38 11.85
N THR A 963 13.65 21.78 10.78
CA THR A 963 13.25 21.49 9.40
C THR A 963 13.38 19.98 9.11
N LYS A 964 12.57 19.48 8.17
CA LYS A 964 12.37 18.02 7.95
C LYS A 964 13.67 17.23 7.66
N THR A 965 14.70 17.86 7.09
CA THR A 965 16.00 17.23 6.78
C THR A 965 16.76 16.77 8.02
N ASP A 966 16.87 17.61 9.04
CA ASP A 966 17.62 17.34 10.28
C ASP A 966 16.98 16.27 11.19
N GLY A 967 15.70 15.97 10.98
CA GLY A 967 14.96 14.99 11.76
C GLY A 967 15.25 13.53 11.37
N MET A 968 15.64 13.28 10.11
CA MET A 968 15.64 11.93 9.54
C MET A 968 16.83 11.09 10.02
N ALA A 969 18.06 11.64 9.97
CA ALA A 969 19.26 10.95 10.46
C ALA A 969 19.18 10.65 11.97
N ARG A 970 18.72 11.63 12.76
CA ARG A 970 18.68 11.56 14.23
C ARG A 970 17.64 10.56 14.75
N ARG A 971 16.50 10.38 14.07
CA ARG A 971 15.49 9.38 14.45
C ARG A 971 15.94 7.94 14.23
N VAL A 972 16.81 7.67 13.26
CA VAL A 972 17.38 6.31 13.06
C VAL A 972 18.37 5.98 14.18
N PHE A 973 19.32 6.87 14.46
CA PHE A 973 20.39 6.59 15.43
C PHE A 973 19.91 6.58 16.89
N THR A 974 19.10 7.56 17.33
CA THR A 974 18.74 7.67 18.75
C THR A 974 17.75 6.59 19.21
N LEU A 975 16.89 6.05 18.33
CA LEU A 975 16.01 4.93 18.66
C LEU A 975 16.78 3.60 18.86
N LEU A 976 17.87 3.38 18.11
CA LEU A 976 18.76 2.24 18.32
C LEU A 976 19.53 2.36 19.65
N ALA A 977 20.09 3.53 19.96
CA ALA A 977 20.89 3.72 21.16
C ALA A 977 20.08 3.70 22.46
N ALA A 978 18.90 4.34 22.50
CA ALA A 978 18.09 4.44 23.70
C ALA A 978 17.54 3.07 24.17
N ALA A 979 17.21 2.19 23.23
CA ALA A 979 16.77 0.83 23.51
C ALA A 979 17.87 0.00 24.22
N SER A 980 19.14 0.18 23.87
CA SER A 980 20.25 -0.53 24.51
C SER A 980 20.55 -0.05 25.93
N ALA A 981 20.40 1.25 26.21
CA ALA A 981 20.72 1.82 27.52
C ALA A 981 19.68 1.45 28.59
N ALA A 982 18.37 1.58 28.27
CA ALA A 982 17.30 1.30 29.22
C ALA A 982 17.25 -0.18 29.65
N PHE A 983 17.69 -1.10 28.78
CA PHE A 983 17.70 -2.54 29.08
C PHE A 983 18.86 -3.00 29.98
N MET A 984 19.95 -2.23 30.10
CA MET A 984 21.06 -2.57 31.01
C MET A 984 20.71 -2.31 32.49
N ALA A 985 19.96 -1.25 32.79
CA ALA A 985 19.75 -0.79 34.16
C ALA A 985 18.84 -1.71 35.02
N LEU A 986 18.02 -2.55 34.39
CA LEU A 986 17.07 -3.45 35.06
C LEU A 986 17.52 -4.93 35.10
N ALA A 987 18.69 -5.26 34.54
CA ALA A 987 19.16 -6.64 34.39
C ALA A 987 20.27 -7.05 35.39
N VAL A 988 20.43 -6.31 36.49
CA VAL A 988 21.49 -6.53 37.50
C VAL A 988 21.01 -7.39 38.69
N ALA A 989 19.73 -7.75 38.76
CA ALA A 989 19.16 -8.59 39.80
C ALA A 989 18.51 -9.86 39.23
N GLY A 990 19.06 -11.04 39.55
CA GLY A 990 18.43 -12.35 39.30
C GLY A 990 18.88 -13.09 38.04
N VAL A 991 20.08 -13.67 38.04
CA VAL A 991 20.53 -14.59 36.97
C VAL A 991 19.98 -16.00 37.20
N GLY A 992 19.00 -16.41 36.40
CA GLY A 992 18.55 -17.80 36.28
C GLY A 992 18.71 -18.29 34.83
N ALA A 993 19.50 -19.34 34.62
CA ALA A 993 19.84 -19.81 33.27
C ALA A 993 18.73 -20.68 32.65
N GLN A 994 18.01 -20.15 31.66
CA GLN A 994 17.07 -20.95 30.87
C GLN A 994 17.79 -21.76 29.79
N GLN A 995 17.58 -23.08 29.77
CA GLN A 995 17.91 -23.94 28.63
C GLN A 995 16.78 -23.86 27.59
N ALA A 996 17.08 -23.44 26.36
CA ALA A 996 16.14 -23.49 25.25
C ALA A 996 16.35 -24.73 24.36
N VAL A 997 15.25 -25.26 23.83
CA VAL A 997 15.19 -26.33 22.83
C VAL A 997 14.94 -25.71 21.46
N VAL A 998 15.73 -26.07 20.45
CA VAL A 998 15.66 -25.47 19.11
C VAL A 998 15.78 -26.53 18.03
N THR A 999 15.04 -26.37 16.92
CA THR A 999 15.28 -27.15 15.71
C THR A 999 16.51 -26.57 14.98
N ALA A 1000 17.49 -27.41 14.70
CA ALA A 1000 18.65 -27.08 13.89
C ALA A 1000 18.49 -27.73 12.51
N ASN A 1001 18.44 -26.92 11.47
CA ASN A 1001 18.29 -27.41 10.11
C ASN A 1001 19.67 -27.62 9.48
N TYR A 1002 19.73 -28.45 8.44
CA TYR A 1002 20.98 -28.65 7.72
C TYR A 1002 20.76 -28.90 6.23
N HIS A 1003 21.64 -28.33 5.40
CA HIS A 1003 21.57 -28.40 3.94
C HIS A 1003 22.86 -29.01 3.37
N LEU A 1004 22.76 -30.29 2.94
CA LEU A 1004 23.91 -31.03 2.40
C LEU A 1004 24.26 -30.59 0.97
N TYR A 1005 25.11 -29.59 0.86
CA TYR A 1005 25.68 -29.14 -0.40
C TYR A 1005 26.68 -30.18 -0.97
N ARG A 1006 26.58 -30.50 -2.26
CA ARG A 1006 27.51 -31.39 -2.99
C ARG A 1006 28.01 -30.68 -4.26
N PRO A 1007 29.12 -29.90 -4.19
CA PRO A 1007 29.59 -29.07 -5.30
C PRO A 1007 29.85 -29.84 -6.60
N GLU A 1008 30.21 -31.12 -6.47
CA GLU A 1008 30.55 -32.01 -7.59
C GLU A 1008 29.33 -32.30 -8.48
N ARG A 1009 28.11 -32.21 -7.93
CA ARG A 1009 26.86 -32.42 -8.69
C ARG A 1009 26.40 -31.22 -9.51
N ILE A 1010 26.99 -30.05 -9.28
CA ILE A 1010 26.67 -28.79 -9.98
C ILE A 1010 27.89 -28.25 -10.74
N GLY A 1011 28.90 -29.08 -10.99
CA GLY A 1011 30.12 -28.67 -11.70
C GLY A 1011 30.93 -27.58 -10.99
N TRP A 1012 30.74 -27.41 -9.67
CA TRP A 1012 31.24 -26.29 -8.86
C TRP A 1012 30.69 -24.90 -9.24
N ASP A 1013 29.60 -24.82 -10.01
CA ASP A 1013 28.86 -23.55 -10.18
C ASP A 1013 27.98 -23.26 -8.96
N TYR A 1014 28.50 -22.42 -8.07
CA TYR A 1014 27.80 -22.03 -6.84
C TYR A 1014 26.55 -21.15 -7.07
N ASN A 1015 26.35 -20.58 -8.27
CA ASN A 1015 25.16 -19.78 -8.58
C ASN A 1015 23.96 -20.66 -8.97
N ALA A 1016 24.20 -21.87 -9.48
CA ALA A 1016 23.15 -22.81 -9.88
C ALA A 1016 22.39 -23.43 -8.68
N ALA A 1017 22.88 -23.25 -7.45
CA ALA A 1017 22.24 -23.79 -6.25
C ALA A 1017 21.16 -22.85 -5.69
N HIS A 1018 19.91 -23.24 -5.83
CA HIS A 1018 18.73 -22.44 -5.47
C HIS A 1018 18.44 -22.34 -3.95
N THR A 1019 19.48 -22.38 -3.10
CA THR A 1019 19.41 -22.34 -1.62
C THR A 1019 20.22 -21.19 -1.02
N PHE A 1020 19.50 -20.33 -0.29
CA PHE A 1020 19.82 -18.93 0.04
C PHE A 1020 21.03 -18.64 0.95
N CYS A 1021 21.87 -19.64 1.26
CA CYS A 1021 22.98 -19.51 2.22
C CYS A 1021 24.37 -19.74 1.60
N SER A 1022 24.48 -20.21 0.36
CA SER A 1022 25.78 -20.42 -0.30
C SER A 1022 26.39 -19.14 -0.91
N THR A 1023 25.57 -18.10 -1.11
CA THR A 1023 25.95 -16.86 -1.81
C THR A 1023 26.70 -15.84 -0.96
N TRP A 1024 26.50 -15.84 0.37
CA TRP A 1024 27.06 -14.80 1.25
C TRP A 1024 28.59 -14.93 1.44
N ASP A 1025 29.09 -16.16 1.49
CA ASP A 1025 30.51 -16.47 1.72
C ASP A 1025 31.32 -16.71 0.42
N ALA A 1026 30.69 -16.59 -0.75
CA ALA A 1026 31.35 -16.83 -2.04
C ALA A 1026 32.58 -15.92 -2.24
N GLY A 1027 32.46 -14.64 -1.84
CA GLY A 1027 33.52 -13.63 -1.93
C GLY A 1027 34.66 -13.75 -0.91
N ASN A 1028 34.55 -14.59 0.12
CA ASN A 1028 35.61 -14.75 1.13
C ASN A 1028 36.77 -15.62 0.63
N SER A 1029 37.99 -15.34 1.08
CA SER A 1029 39.19 -15.97 0.51
C SER A 1029 39.34 -17.46 0.89
N VAL A 1030 39.99 -18.25 0.02
CA VAL A 1030 40.28 -19.67 0.32
C VAL A 1030 41.17 -19.83 1.56
N GLN A 1031 42.06 -18.88 1.83
CA GLN A 1031 42.85 -18.87 3.06
C GLN A 1031 41.98 -18.59 4.30
N TRP A 1032 41.01 -17.67 4.22
CA TRP A 1032 40.05 -17.41 5.30
C TRP A 1032 39.20 -18.66 5.58
N ARG A 1033 38.61 -19.26 4.53
CA ARG A 1033 37.79 -20.49 4.63
C ARG A 1033 38.57 -21.69 5.15
N ARG A 1034 39.90 -21.76 4.95
CA ARG A 1034 40.78 -22.77 5.57
C ARG A 1034 41.21 -22.44 7.00
N ARG A 1035 41.32 -21.15 7.37
CA ARG A 1035 41.81 -20.68 8.68
C ARG A 1035 40.75 -20.74 9.79
N TYR A 1036 39.47 -20.57 9.44
CA TYR A 1036 38.36 -20.45 10.40
C TYR A 1036 37.33 -21.61 10.30
N GLY A 1037 37.74 -22.77 9.79
CA GLY A 1037 36.81 -23.86 9.46
C GLY A 1037 36.01 -24.41 10.66
N TRP A 1038 34.88 -25.04 10.32
CA TRP A 1038 33.92 -25.74 11.22
C TRP A 1038 33.18 -24.80 12.18
N VAL A 1039 31.97 -24.36 11.80
CA VAL A 1039 31.25 -23.32 12.55
C VAL A 1039 29.74 -23.53 12.63
N SER A 1040 29.12 -22.96 13.67
CA SER A 1040 27.68 -22.76 13.75
C SER A 1040 27.29 -21.33 13.34
N PHE A 1041 26.19 -21.21 12.60
CA PHE A 1041 25.56 -19.96 12.20
C PHE A 1041 24.23 -19.85 12.96
N CYS A 1042 24.18 -18.93 13.92
CA CYS A 1042 23.10 -18.94 14.91
C CYS A 1042 21.93 -18.07 14.45
N GLY A 1043 20.70 -18.61 14.48
CA GLY A 1043 19.47 -17.80 14.45
C GLY A 1043 19.23 -17.07 15.78
N PRO A 1044 17.98 -16.85 16.23
CA PRO A 1044 17.67 -16.03 17.40
C PRO A 1044 17.84 -16.82 18.71
N ALA A 1045 18.73 -17.83 18.72
CA ALA A 1045 19.08 -18.65 19.86
C ALA A 1045 20.09 -17.94 20.80
N GLY A 1046 20.02 -16.62 20.86
CA GLY A 1046 20.64 -15.78 21.89
C GLY A 1046 19.60 -14.78 22.40
N PRO A 1047 19.75 -14.23 23.61
CA PRO A 1047 18.88 -13.14 24.08
C PRO A 1047 18.91 -12.00 23.06
N VAL A 1048 17.73 -11.65 22.57
CA VAL A 1048 17.54 -10.84 21.34
C VAL A 1048 18.32 -9.53 21.43
N GLY A 1049 19.23 -9.30 20.49
CA GLY A 1049 20.03 -8.08 20.38
C GLY A 1049 21.47 -8.14 20.90
N GLN A 1050 21.97 -9.28 21.40
CA GLN A 1050 23.39 -9.42 21.75
C GLN A 1050 24.28 -9.86 20.57
N LEU A 1051 25.47 -9.25 20.44
CA LEU A 1051 26.58 -9.79 19.65
C LEU A 1051 26.94 -11.21 20.14
N ALA A 1052 26.73 -12.21 19.27
CA ALA A 1052 26.99 -13.62 19.56
C ALA A 1052 28.26 -14.17 18.88
N CYS A 1053 28.74 -13.53 17.81
CA CYS A 1053 29.99 -13.86 17.12
C CYS A 1053 31.17 -14.02 18.12
N GLY A 1054 32.01 -15.03 17.89
CA GLY A 1054 33.20 -15.32 18.69
C GLY A 1054 32.94 -16.12 19.97
N LYS A 1055 31.69 -16.20 20.46
CA LYS A 1055 31.26 -17.04 21.59
C LYS A 1055 31.13 -18.51 21.18
N CYS A 1056 30.99 -19.40 22.18
CA CYS A 1056 30.86 -20.84 21.96
C CYS A 1056 29.56 -21.39 22.54
N LEU A 1057 29.04 -22.43 21.88
CA LEU A 1057 27.86 -23.20 22.28
C LEU A 1057 28.28 -24.63 22.61
N LEU A 1058 27.69 -25.19 23.65
CA LEU A 1058 27.60 -26.63 23.86
C LEU A 1058 26.27 -27.08 23.27
N LEU A 1059 26.33 -27.91 22.23
CA LEU A 1059 25.18 -28.46 21.52
C LEU A 1059 24.92 -29.90 22.00
N THR A 1060 23.66 -30.28 22.15
CA THR A 1060 23.27 -31.64 22.55
C THR A 1060 22.13 -32.16 21.69
N ASN A 1061 22.29 -33.31 21.02
CA ASN A 1061 21.19 -33.96 20.31
C ASN A 1061 20.15 -34.47 21.31
N ILE A 1062 18.88 -34.07 21.15
CA ILE A 1062 17.81 -34.42 22.08
C ILE A 1062 17.45 -35.92 22.01
N ARG A 1063 17.69 -36.59 20.87
CA ARG A 1063 17.47 -38.02 20.66
C ARG A 1063 18.65 -38.84 21.21
N THR A 1064 19.80 -38.79 20.53
CA THR A 1064 20.99 -39.63 20.81
C THR A 1064 21.76 -39.23 22.08
N LYS A 1065 21.56 -38.00 22.58
CA LYS A 1065 22.31 -37.35 23.68
C LYS A 1065 23.76 -36.98 23.35
N ASP A 1066 24.21 -37.11 22.10
CA ASP A 1066 25.53 -36.67 21.67
C ASP A 1066 25.76 -35.19 21.99
N VAL A 1067 26.97 -34.85 22.46
CA VAL A 1067 27.34 -33.50 22.88
C VAL A 1067 28.56 -32.99 22.12
N LEU A 1068 28.48 -31.78 21.56
CA LEU A 1068 29.56 -31.16 20.79
C LEU A 1068 29.69 -29.66 21.11
N LYS A 1069 30.92 -29.19 21.33
CA LYS A 1069 31.21 -27.76 21.48
C LYS A 1069 31.50 -27.13 20.11
N ALA A 1070 30.76 -26.07 19.75
CA ALA A 1070 30.92 -25.33 18.50
C ALA A 1070 31.14 -23.83 18.77
N ARG A 1071 31.75 -23.12 17.82
CA ARG A 1071 31.88 -21.65 17.84
C ARG A 1071 30.83 -20.99 16.96
N ILE A 1072 30.49 -19.74 17.23
CA ILE A 1072 29.66 -18.88 16.40
C ILE A 1072 30.56 -17.92 15.61
N VAL A 1073 30.39 -17.80 14.29
CA VAL A 1073 31.01 -16.71 13.49
C VAL A 1073 30.03 -15.62 13.07
N ASP A 1074 28.74 -15.91 12.90
CA ASP A 1074 27.79 -14.90 12.45
C ASP A 1074 26.35 -15.17 12.94
N MET A 1075 25.48 -14.17 12.77
CA MET A 1075 24.06 -14.22 13.13
C MET A 1075 23.16 -14.29 11.88
N CYS A 1076 22.35 -15.34 11.80
CA CYS A 1076 21.30 -15.48 10.80
C CYS A 1076 19.99 -14.82 11.30
N THR A 1077 19.24 -14.19 10.40
CA THR A 1077 17.98 -13.48 10.74
C THR A 1077 16.73 -14.40 10.73
N LYS A 1078 16.89 -15.70 10.51
CA LYS A 1078 15.80 -16.70 10.45
C LYS A 1078 15.67 -17.50 11.74
N ILE A 1079 14.48 -18.07 11.98
CA ILE A 1079 14.04 -18.69 13.23
C ILE A 1079 14.59 -20.13 13.45
N GLY A 1080 15.88 -20.36 13.21
CA GLY A 1080 16.51 -21.68 13.35
C GLY A 1080 18.03 -21.58 13.44
N MET A 1081 18.70 -22.63 13.92
CA MET A 1081 20.16 -22.68 13.98
C MET A 1081 20.71 -23.52 12.82
N ASP A 1082 21.59 -22.93 12.02
CA ASP A 1082 22.30 -23.61 10.94
C ASP A 1082 23.68 -24.06 11.45
N ILE A 1083 24.12 -25.27 11.10
CA ILE A 1083 25.41 -25.82 11.56
C ILE A 1083 26.22 -26.41 10.39
N ASP A 1084 27.54 -26.32 10.49
CA ASP A 1084 28.48 -26.94 9.54
C ASP A 1084 28.21 -28.44 9.33
N VAL A 1085 28.48 -28.93 8.12
CA VAL A 1085 28.20 -30.30 7.65
C VAL A 1085 28.71 -31.39 8.59
N ASN A 1086 29.88 -31.18 9.17
CA ASN A 1086 30.54 -32.15 10.03
C ASN A 1086 30.54 -31.77 11.52
N VAL A 1087 30.00 -30.60 11.89
CA VAL A 1087 29.32 -30.40 13.18
C VAL A 1087 28.02 -31.22 13.22
N PHE A 1088 27.23 -31.22 12.14
CA PHE A 1088 26.00 -32.01 12.00
C PHE A 1088 26.28 -33.52 12.05
N GLN A 1089 27.19 -34.05 11.21
CA GLN A 1089 27.52 -35.50 11.20
C GLN A 1089 28.04 -36.03 12.55
N LYS A 1090 28.66 -35.19 13.39
CA LYS A 1090 29.10 -35.55 14.75
C LYS A 1090 27.99 -35.54 15.80
N LEU A 1091 26.86 -34.89 15.51
CA LEU A 1091 25.67 -34.87 16.36
C LEU A 1091 24.59 -35.85 15.87
N ASP A 1092 24.67 -36.33 14.63
CA ASP A 1092 23.73 -37.28 14.01
C ASP A 1092 24.29 -38.71 13.98
N SER A 1093 24.72 -39.24 15.13
CA SER A 1093 25.38 -40.55 15.23
C SER A 1093 24.54 -41.73 14.76
N ASP A 1094 23.20 -41.60 14.75
CA ASP A 1094 22.25 -42.59 14.25
C ASP A 1094 21.77 -42.33 12.81
N GLY A 1095 22.26 -41.27 12.15
CA GLY A 1095 21.94 -40.92 10.74
C GLY A 1095 20.49 -40.49 10.48
N GLN A 1096 19.66 -40.41 11.52
CA GLN A 1096 18.22 -40.16 11.39
C GLN A 1096 17.89 -38.67 11.22
N GLY A 1097 18.79 -37.76 11.60
CA GLY A 1097 18.72 -36.34 11.28
C GLY A 1097 18.97 -36.08 9.79
N TYR A 1098 19.95 -36.75 9.19
CA TYR A 1098 20.23 -36.72 7.76
C TYR A 1098 19.03 -37.21 6.96
N HIS A 1099 18.41 -38.32 7.39
CA HIS A 1099 17.18 -38.84 6.79
C HIS A 1099 16.03 -37.83 6.82
N ASN A 1100 15.86 -37.13 7.95
CA ASN A 1100 14.73 -36.22 8.18
C ASN A 1100 15.01 -34.76 7.75
N GLY A 1101 16.22 -34.44 7.32
CA GLY A 1101 16.64 -33.08 6.90
C GLY A 1101 16.89 -32.08 8.04
N TYR A 1102 16.76 -32.48 9.31
CA TYR A 1102 16.96 -31.62 10.48
C TYR A 1102 17.29 -32.42 11.75
N LEU A 1103 17.88 -31.74 12.74
CA LEU A 1103 18.09 -32.23 14.10
C LEU A 1103 17.28 -31.40 15.11
N LYS A 1104 16.89 -31.99 16.24
CA LYS A 1104 16.37 -31.27 17.40
C LYS A 1104 17.47 -31.21 18.46
N LEU A 1105 17.97 -30.01 18.75
CA LEU A 1105 19.11 -29.78 19.63
C LEU A 1105 18.72 -28.97 20.86
N LYS A 1106 19.31 -29.30 22.01
CA LYS A 1106 19.51 -28.34 23.09
C LYS A 1106 20.81 -27.59 22.84
N TYR A 1107 20.90 -26.36 23.34
CA TYR A 1107 22.14 -25.60 23.34
C TYR A 1107 22.34 -24.87 24.66
N GLN A 1108 23.60 -24.56 24.99
CA GLN A 1108 23.96 -23.73 26.13
C GLN A 1108 25.20 -22.88 25.77
N PHE A 1109 25.18 -21.58 26.08
CA PHE A 1109 26.37 -20.75 25.96
C PHE A 1109 27.44 -21.21 26.96
N VAL A 1110 28.66 -21.41 26.46
CA VAL A 1110 29.83 -21.79 27.25
C VAL A 1110 31.01 -20.88 26.91
N LYS A 1111 31.99 -20.79 27.82
CA LYS A 1111 33.29 -20.19 27.47
C LYS A 1111 33.89 -20.96 26.29
N CYS A 1112 34.41 -20.24 25.30
CA CYS A 1112 35.36 -20.82 24.36
C CYS A 1112 36.62 -21.23 25.13
#